data_AF-A0A7Y2X7G4-F1
#
_entry.id   AF-A0A7Y2X7G4-F1
#
_cell.length_a   1.000
_cell.length_b   1.000
_cell.length_c   1.000
_cell.angle_alpha   90.00
_cell.angle_beta   90.00
_cell.angle_gamma   90.00
#
_symmetry.space_group_name_H-M   'P 1'
#
loop_
_entity.id
_entity.type
_entity.pdbx_description
1 polymer ?
#
loop_
_entity_poly.entity_id
_entity_poly.type
_entity_poly.pdbx_seq_one_letter_code
_entity_poly.pdbx_strand_id
1 'polypeptide(L)'
;MTRKHIEATLLYLSLGSLIVGSSIGQEKSPRAHTSVPFPEVIKTQSTAEKILSLRRAIEDIENDHPHAFSGEKFLAELSALEQIADEKQRIDALDQLQKRALLANPALDFDKILVVRRHLGNNNDRILMGRRIGMAAGNFSSMYNALKELPSEIAQIESFKNNARVHSLYQTEKKQLISDIDLHFDHQKIMFSSLNNQNAFRLFELGVDGKGLKQLTPDSDGNDVDHFDSCYLPDGDIIFTSTASFCGMPCIDGKPRMSSIYRLTPTSGKIRQLSFDQDSSWCPTVHNDGRVLYLRWEYSDLPHSNSRILMTMHPDGTRQKSYLFSNSYFPASFFYARPIPGDPTKVVGIATGHHGNSRTGRMLIVDPQLGTHEADGVVQEIPGYGKKVQAIVRDRLADGIWPQITQPFPVAQSGSHKGAGKYFLVSMKPTPDALWGIYLVDIFDNRTLIMEQEEYGFFEPIPLKKSPKPPVISDRVDESINTATVYIQDIYHGPGLKGVPRGSVKSLRVCSYEFSPASPIRGQGSGGLLGTIGMDGPWDIKKVLGTVPVHADGSAHFTIPANTPIFLLPVDQNGQALQIMRSWFTGQPGERVSCIGCHEGSHESPLPKTTTASTSTPTPLDELLDDIENFSFATQIQPIIDQKCLSCHDGKPANGRYTSHRADYQQKPIPYLGADLLKDWKVRYAGSANSKSYGGRFSQSYYQLFKMTRGPGIESDMALLTAKEFSADSTELVQMLKKGHHGVKINPSEWQRIYQWIDFNTPFHGDRLDIVRGLPVEKGVRLGMKRSNELAAIYSAYRTPFGNTNPPKPQKLPPLPVPDQNAEKQTRAAGTLPFKATTSTSKRNNITLDLGRGQSINLVYIPAGKFTMGSADGALDELPMHPQTIHNGFWMAESEITNAQMRRFNPNHNSRYEDRHGYQFGQTCYDVNGDTLPAVRLSWDDATAFCQWLSQKTGKKISLPTESQWEWACRATRATPFWFGDQGTDFHPFSNLADKSLQDYADDSAKGKYPYFSWQKIPNPNPYEAYVPRIDHIDDGSFLAQAPKKYKANPWGLYDMHGNVAEWTRSDYRPYPADNTAADNHHSALRVVRGGSWRDRPHRATSSHRLPYPRFQKVYNVGFRIIVE
;
A
#
# COMPACT_ATOMS: atom_id res chain seq x y z
N MET A 1 55.58 -28.37 -34.68
CA MET A 1 55.57 -27.03 -35.31
C MET A 1 54.20 -26.85 -35.94
N THR A 2 53.39 -25.81 -35.77
CA THR A 2 53.52 -24.51 -35.10
C THR A 2 52.12 -23.89 -35.05
N ARG A 3 51.80 -23.23 -33.92
CA ARG A 3 50.86 -22.11 -33.74
C ARG A 3 49.69 -22.00 -34.73
N LYS A 4 48.53 -22.54 -34.34
CA LYS A 4 47.20 -21.88 -34.44
C LYS A 4 46.06 -22.74 -33.86
N HIS A 5 46.22 -23.32 -32.66
CA HIS A 5 45.18 -24.15 -32.02
C HIS A 5 45.20 -24.06 -30.48
N ILE A 6 45.22 -22.84 -29.92
CA ILE A 6 44.82 -22.56 -28.52
C ILE A 6 44.16 -21.17 -28.51
N GLU A 7 42.88 -21.10 -28.89
CA GLU A 7 42.06 -19.88 -28.74
C GLU A 7 40.54 -20.13 -28.81
N ALA A 8 40.07 -21.32 -28.39
CA ALA A 8 38.64 -21.71 -28.45
C ALA A 8 38.05 -22.23 -27.12
N THR A 9 38.69 -21.97 -25.98
CA THR A 9 38.14 -22.34 -24.67
C THR A 9 38.59 -21.35 -23.59
N LEU A 10 38.10 -20.11 -23.65
CA LEU A 10 38.16 -19.13 -22.53
C LEU A 10 37.35 -17.87 -22.90
N LEU A 11 36.08 -18.06 -23.25
CA LEU A 11 35.14 -16.96 -23.52
C LEU A 11 33.78 -17.26 -22.89
N TYR A 12 33.78 -17.57 -21.60
CA TYR A 12 32.56 -17.73 -20.78
C TYR A 12 32.77 -17.43 -19.27
N LEU A 13 33.71 -16.55 -18.92
CA LEU A 13 33.94 -16.09 -17.53
C LEU A 13 34.46 -14.63 -17.52
N SER A 14 33.62 -13.61 -17.74
CA SER A 14 33.94 -12.20 -17.36
C SER A 14 32.83 -11.14 -17.55
N LEU A 15 31.54 -11.45 -17.35
CA LEU A 15 30.47 -10.42 -17.30
C LEU A 15 29.71 -10.36 -15.97
N GLY A 16 30.43 -10.64 -14.88
CA GLY A 16 30.01 -10.30 -13.53
C GLY A 16 31.20 -9.69 -12.80
N SER A 17 31.04 -8.45 -12.34
CA SER A 17 32.02 -7.61 -11.63
C SER A 17 32.84 -6.70 -12.56
N LEU A 18 32.40 -5.45 -12.67
CA LEU A 18 33.25 -4.26 -12.83
C LEU A 18 32.35 -3.02 -12.79
N ILE A 19 32.18 -2.44 -11.60
CA ILE A 19 32.53 -1.02 -11.34
C ILE A 19 32.98 -0.95 -9.87
N VAL A 20 34.24 -1.25 -9.61
CA VAL A 20 35.04 -0.64 -8.52
C VAL A 20 36.46 -0.49 -9.06
N GLY A 21 36.94 0.75 -9.12
CA GLY A 21 38.37 1.09 -9.12
C GLY A 21 38.99 1.52 -10.45
N SER A 22 38.97 2.83 -10.73
CA SER A 22 40.17 3.50 -11.27
C SER A 22 40.25 4.98 -10.86
N SER A 23 41.39 5.31 -10.25
CA SER A 23 42.09 6.60 -10.14
C SER A 23 41.32 7.87 -9.74
N ILE A 24 41.59 8.25 -8.49
CA ILE A 24 41.87 9.61 -7.98
C ILE A 24 41.98 10.67 -9.08
N GLY A 25 40.90 11.44 -9.25
CA GLY A 25 40.90 12.76 -9.86
C GLY A 25 40.11 13.67 -8.94
N GLN A 26 40.74 14.75 -8.45
CA GLN A 26 40.11 15.76 -7.60
C GLN A 26 38.87 16.35 -8.31
N GLU A 27 37.66 15.91 -7.94
CA GLU A 27 36.45 16.64 -8.29
C GLU A 27 36.26 17.80 -7.31
N LYS A 28 36.41 19.00 -7.85
CA LYS A 28 36.10 20.28 -7.21
C LYS A 28 34.60 20.35 -6.85
N SER A 29 34.31 21.04 -5.76
CA SER A 29 33.00 21.31 -5.14
C SER A 29 31.78 21.34 -6.08
N PRO A 30 30.59 20.87 -5.63
CA PRO A 30 29.37 21.03 -6.42
C PRO A 30 28.98 22.51 -6.51
N ARG A 31 28.93 23.05 -7.74
CA ARG A 31 28.30 24.34 -8.05
C ARG A 31 26.79 24.17 -8.24
N ALA A 32 26.04 25.02 -7.52
CA ALA A 32 24.70 25.55 -7.80
C ALA A 32 23.57 24.54 -8.15
N HIS A 33 22.81 24.17 -7.11
CA HIS A 33 21.54 23.45 -7.19
C HIS A 33 20.38 24.39 -7.54
N THR A 34 19.51 23.99 -8.49
CA THR A 34 18.13 24.46 -8.53
C THR A 34 17.27 23.50 -7.71
N SER A 35 16.66 24.04 -6.66
CA SER A 35 16.13 23.36 -5.47
C SER A 35 14.73 22.78 -5.66
N VAL A 36 14.59 21.46 -5.49
CA VAL A 36 13.55 20.97 -4.57
C VAL A 36 14.21 21.06 -3.19
N PRO A 37 13.66 21.82 -2.23
CA PRO A 37 14.33 22.00 -0.95
C PRO A 37 14.45 20.65 -0.26
N PHE A 38 15.69 20.18 -0.07
CA PHE A 38 15.96 19.24 1.02
C PHE A 38 15.47 19.92 2.31
N PRO A 39 14.77 19.22 3.22
CA PRO A 39 14.52 19.75 4.55
C PRO A 39 15.84 20.31 5.08
N GLU A 40 15.81 21.54 5.62
CA GLU A 40 17.02 22.19 6.15
C GLU A 40 17.81 21.18 6.99
N VAL A 41 19.12 21.13 6.76
CA VAL A 41 20.06 20.55 7.73
C VAL A 41 19.62 21.08 9.09
N ILE A 42 19.27 20.20 10.03
CA ILE A 42 18.97 20.65 11.40
C ILE A 42 20.19 21.46 11.82
N LYS A 43 20.02 22.78 11.91
CA LYS A 43 21.09 23.69 12.30
C LYS A 43 21.63 23.15 13.62
N THR A 44 22.95 23.14 13.78
CA THR A 44 23.57 22.89 15.08
C THR A 44 22.83 23.74 16.12
N GLN A 45 22.38 23.12 17.21
CA GLN A 45 21.69 23.84 18.28
C GLN A 45 22.48 25.09 18.62
N SER A 46 21.82 26.23 18.64
CA SER A 46 22.39 27.45 19.18
C SER A 46 22.83 27.21 20.63
N THR A 47 23.79 28.00 21.11
CA THR A 47 24.23 27.89 22.51
C THR A 47 23.08 28.04 23.50
N ALA A 48 22.09 28.90 23.20
CA ALA A 48 20.88 29.06 24.01
C ALA A 48 20.01 27.79 24.02
N GLU A 49 19.82 27.14 22.87
CA GLU A 49 19.10 25.86 22.80
C GLU A 49 19.83 24.75 23.55
N LYS A 50 21.16 24.66 23.44
CA LYS A 50 21.97 23.70 24.23
C LYS A 50 21.78 23.92 25.73
N ILE A 51 21.86 25.16 26.20
CA ILE A 51 21.68 25.51 27.61
C ILE A 51 20.28 25.11 28.10
N LEU A 52 19.23 25.44 27.33
CA LEU A 52 17.86 25.09 27.68
C LEU A 52 17.62 23.57 27.71
N SER A 53 18.16 22.86 26.73
CA SER A 53 18.07 21.39 26.63
C SER A 53 18.75 20.72 27.83
N LEU A 54 19.95 21.19 28.18
CA LEU A 54 20.71 20.68 29.32
C LEU A 54 20.02 21.01 30.65
N ARG A 55 19.52 22.23 30.82
CA ARG A 55 18.76 22.63 32.02
C ARG A 55 17.57 21.70 32.25
N ARG A 56 16.76 21.46 31.21
CA ARG A 56 15.60 20.54 31.28
C ARG A 56 16.00 19.13 31.68
N ALA A 57 17.08 18.61 31.11
CA ALA A 57 17.56 17.28 31.46
C ALA A 57 18.08 17.21 32.91
N ILE A 58 18.80 18.23 33.39
CA ILE A 58 19.25 18.29 34.79
C ILE A 58 18.05 18.34 35.75
N GLU A 59 17.05 19.18 35.45
CA GLU A 59 15.81 19.27 36.24
C GLU A 59 15.01 17.96 36.20
N ASP A 60 14.91 17.29 35.06
CA ASP A 60 14.23 15.99 34.93
C ASP A 60 14.93 14.90 35.76
N ILE A 61 16.27 14.82 35.68
CA ILE A 61 17.04 13.85 36.48
C ILE A 61 16.90 14.16 37.97
N GLU A 62 16.97 15.43 38.37
CA GLU A 62 16.80 15.84 39.77
C GLU A 62 15.40 15.48 40.29
N ASN A 63 14.36 15.71 39.49
CA ASN A 63 12.99 15.35 39.86
C ASN A 63 12.82 13.82 40.01
N ASP A 64 13.41 13.04 39.11
CA ASP A 64 13.39 11.57 39.21
C ASP A 64 14.28 11.08 40.39
N HIS A 65 15.35 11.81 40.76
CA HIS A 65 16.39 11.37 41.69
C HIS A 65 16.91 12.47 42.66
N PRO A 66 16.08 13.07 43.52
CA PRO A 66 16.43 14.28 44.31
C PRO A 66 17.47 14.07 45.42
N HIS A 67 17.89 12.83 45.66
CA HIS A 67 18.89 12.47 46.68
C HIS A 67 20.09 11.72 46.11
N ALA A 68 20.07 11.39 44.82
CA ALA A 68 21.11 10.63 44.14
C ALA A 68 21.75 11.40 42.99
N PHE A 69 21.21 12.56 42.65
CA PHE A 69 21.74 13.50 41.68
C PHE A 69 22.02 14.85 42.36
N SER A 70 23.01 15.59 41.85
CA SER A 70 23.37 16.90 42.40
C SER A 70 22.90 18.01 41.46
N GLY A 71 21.60 18.03 41.14
CA GLY A 71 21.00 18.92 40.16
C GLY A 71 21.29 20.39 40.47
N GLU A 72 21.10 20.83 41.73
CA GLU A 72 21.38 22.21 42.15
C GLU A 72 22.81 22.67 41.81
N LYS A 73 23.80 21.79 42.01
CA LYS A 73 25.20 22.08 41.69
C LYS A 73 25.41 22.24 40.18
N PHE A 74 24.83 21.35 39.38
CA PHE A 74 24.94 21.42 37.92
C PHE A 74 24.19 22.64 37.35
N LEU A 75 23.03 23.00 37.93
CA LEU A 75 22.28 24.20 37.54
C LEU A 75 23.04 25.48 37.87
N ALA A 76 23.69 25.55 39.03
CA ALA A 76 24.54 26.68 39.41
C ALA A 76 25.74 26.83 38.46
N GLU A 77 26.39 25.72 38.11
CA GLU A 77 27.48 25.70 37.13
C GLU A 77 27.00 26.14 35.74
N LEU A 78 25.85 25.63 35.28
CA LEU A 78 25.25 26.03 34.01
C LEU A 78 24.98 27.54 33.93
N SER A 79 24.40 28.11 34.99
CA SER A 79 24.17 29.55 35.10
C SER A 79 25.45 30.38 35.13
N ALA A 80 26.55 29.84 35.65
CA ALA A 80 27.86 30.50 35.57
C ALA A 80 28.42 30.50 34.13
N LEU A 81 28.24 29.39 33.39
CA LEU A 81 28.69 29.27 31.99
C LEU A 81 27.93 30.21 31.05
N GLU A 82 26.65 30.50 31.33
CA GLU A 82 25.85 31.49 30.59
C GLU A 82 26.51 32.89 30.55
N GLN A 83 27.32 33.22 31.57
CA GLN A 83 28.01 34.51 31.69
C GLN A 83 29.36 34.57 30.96
N ILE A 84 29.85 33.46 30.39
CA ILE A 84 31.10 33.46 29.62
C ILE A 84 30.89 34.22 28.29
N ALA A 85 31.70 35.26 28.08
CA ALA A 85 31.61 36.11 26.90
C ALA A 85 32.19 35.43 25.63
N ASP A 86 33.26 34.65 25.76
CA ASP A 86 33.86 33.93 24.63
C ASP A 86 33.01 32.71 24.26
N GLU A 87 32.43 32.73 23.06
CA GLU A 87 31.47 31.73 22.62
C GLU A 87 32.09 30.33 22.49
N LYS A 88 33.34 30.23 22.03
CA LYS A 88 34.03 28.94 21.88
C LYS A 88 34.32 28.32 23.25
N GLN A 89 34.91 29.08 24.15
CA GLN A 89 35.18 28.65 25.52
C GLN A 89 33.88 28.26 26.24
N ARG A 90 32.80 29.02 26.03
CA ARG A 90 31.49 28.70 26.58
C ARG A 90 30.96 27.37 26.03
N ILE A 91 31.04 27.13 24.72
CA ILE A 91 30.60 25.87 24.10
C ILE A 91 31.44 24.69 24.63
N ASP A 92 32.77 24.83 24.68
CA ASP A 92 33.66 23.78 25.19
C ASP A 92 33.33 23.43 26.66
N ALA A 93 33.10 24.45 27.50
CA ALA A 93 32.72 24.26 28.90
C ALA A 93 31.31 23.66 29.05
N LEU A 94 30.36 24.05 28.19
CA LEU A 94 29.02 23.48 28.15
C LEU A 94 29.04 22.00 27.77
N ASP A 95 29.83 21.61 26.77
CA ASP A 95 29.95 20.21 26.35
C ASP A 95 30.59 19.36 27.46
N GLN A 96 31.55 19.91 28.23
CA GLN A 96 32.11 19.26 29.43
C GLN A 96 31.09 19.13 30.56
N LEU A 97 30.30 20.17 30.83
CA LEU A 97 29.23 20.14 31.83
C LEU A 97 28.13 19.16 31.44
N GLN A 98 27.67 19.18 30.19
CA GLN A 98 26.68 18.25 29.66
C GLN A 98 27.14 16.81 29.86
N LYS A 99 28.40 16.50 29.51
CA LYS A 99 28.96 15.16 29.69
C LYS A 99 28.94 14.73 31.16
N ARG A 100 29.39 15.59 32.09
CA ARG A 100 29.39 15.27 33.53
C ARG A 100 27.97 15.12 34.09
N ALA A 101 27.07 16.04 33.77
CA ALA A 101 25.71 16.04 34.29
C ALA A 101 24.91 14.85 33.76
N LEU A 102 24.91 14.61 32.45
CA LEU A 102 24.10 13.55 31.86
C LEU A 102 24.65 12.14 32.11
N LEU A 103 25.99 11.96 32.20
CA LEU A 103 26.57 10.66 32.57
C LEU A 103 26.48 10.37 34.08
N ALA A 104 26.18 11.38 34.91
CA ALA A 104 25.86 11.22 36.33
C ALA A 104 24.39 10.83 36.57
N ASN A 105 23.57 10.67 35.50
CA ASN A 105 22.19 10.22 35.62
C ASN A 105 22.12 8.85 36.32
N PRO A 106 21.42 8.73 37.47
CA PRO A 106 21.28 7.46 38.19
C PRO A 106 20.59 6.33 37.39
N ALA A 107 19.88 6.63 36.30
CA ALA A 107 19.34 5.63 35.38
C ALA A 107 20.44 4.87 34.59
N LEU A 108 21.66 5.42 34.54
CA LEU A 108 22.87 4.78 34.01
C LEU A 108 23.55 3.93 35.08
N ASP A 109 22.82 3.05 35.75
CA ASP A 109 23.28 2.17 36.84
C ASP A 109 24.08 0.94 36.36
N PHE A 110 24.91 1.15 35.36
CA PHE A 110 25.77 0.14 34.75
C PHE A 110 27.13 0.74 34.39
N ASP A 111 28.16 -0.12 34.34
CA ASP A 111 29.54 0.30 34.12
C ASP A 111 30.10 -0.10 32.75
N LYS A 112 29.37 -0.98 32.04
CA LYS A 112 29.80 -1.57 30.76
C LYS A 112 28.69 -1.48 29.72
N ILE A 113 29.08 -1.17 28.49
CA ILE A 113 28.21 -1.18 27.30
C ILE A 113 28.79 -2.19 26.30
N LEU A 114 28.01 -3.19 25.93
CA LEU A 114 28.33 -4.10 24.83
C LEU A 114 28.10 -3.40 23.49
N VAL A 115 29.02 -3.58 22.54
CA VAL A 115 28.97 -2.98 21.20
C VAL A 115 29.54 -3.93 20.15
N VAL A 116 29.17 -3.71 18.90
CA VAL A 116 29.88 -4.23 17.73
C VAL A 116 30.83 -3.14 17.22
N ARG A 117 32.14 -3.40 17.26
CA ARG A 117 33.15 -2.50 16.69
C ARG A 117 33.56 -3.00 15.30
N ARG A 118 33.47 -2.14 14.29
CA ARG A 118 33.78 -2.46 12.89
C ARG A 118 34.98 -1.64 12.43
N HIS A 119 35.95 -2.28 11.79
CA HIS A 119 37.09 -1.60 11.19
C HIS A 119 36.71 -1.06 9.81
N LEU A 120 36.59 0.26 9.71
CA LEU A 120 36.16 0.97 8.50
C LEU A 120 37.35 1.50 7.68
N GLY A 121 38.54 1.54 8.29
CA GLY A 121 39.80 1.93 7.66
C GLY A 121 40.01 3.44 7.60
N ASN A 122 41.29 3.82 7.52
CA ASN A 122 41.75 5.20 7.53
C ASN A 122 41.17 6.05 6.36
N ASN A 123 40.65 7.24 6.67
CA ASN A 123 39.93 8.18 5.78
C ASN A 123 38.54 7.74 5.28
N ASN A 124 38.10 6.51 5.57
CA ASN A 124 36.79 5.99 5.12
C ASN A 124 35.73 6.04 6.23
N ASP A 125 36.12 5.82 7.48
CA ASP A 125 35.33 5.94 8.71
C ASP A 125 34.44 7.19 8.80
N ARG A 126 34.88 8.30 8.21
CA ARG A 126 34.14 9.57 8.18
C ARG A 126 33.11 9.68 7.04
N ILE A 127 33.15 8.81 6.04
CA ILE A 127 32.35 8.91 4.81
C ILE A 127 31.41 7.70 4.62
N LEU A 128 31.77 6.53 5.16
CA LEU A 128 30.99 5.31 4.95
C LEU A 128 29.62 5.35 5.66
N MET A 129 28.61 4.87 4.94
CA MET A 129 27.20 4.80 5.34
C MET A 129 26.57 3.52 4.77
N GLY A 130 25.41 3.11 5.29
CA GLY A 130 24.57 2.04 4.75
C GLY A 130 25.30 0.69 4.60
N ARG A 131 25.20 0.06 3.42
CA ARG A 131 25.83 -1.27 3.18
C ARG A 131 27.32 -1.32 3.43
N ARG A 132 28.03 -0.20 3.22
CA ARG A 132 29.48 -0.13 3.36
C ARG A 132 29.95 -0.17 4.81
N ILE A 133 29.05 0.10 5.77
CA ILE A 133 29.31 -0.08 7.20
C ILE A 133 28.70 -1.39 7.73
N GLY A 134 28.26 -2.31 6.85
CA GLY A 134 27.67 -3.59 7.23
C GLY A 134 26.16 -3.56 7.50
N MET A 135 25.46 -2.47 7.21
CA MET A 135 23.98 -2.41 7.35
C MET A 135 23.28 -3.01 6.14
N ALA A 136 22.21 -3.80 6.34
CA ALA A 136 21.37 -4.23 5.21
C ALA A 136 20.70 -3.02 4.55
N ALA A 137 20.52 -3.10 3.23
CA ALA A 137 19.70 -2.15 2.51
C ALA A 137 18.23 -2.22 2.93
N GLY A 138 17.57 -1.07 3.00
CA GLY A 138 16.12 -1.00 3.23
C GLY A 138 15.31 -1.75 2.17
N ASN A 139 15.77 -1.74 0.92
CA ASN A 139 15.09 -2.32 -0.24
C ASN A 139 15.54 -3.74 -0.65
N PHE A 140 16.42 -4.38 0.10
CA PHE A 140 16.89 -5.76 -0.21
C PHE A 140 16.76 -6.73 0.97
N SER A 141 16.07 -6.30 2.02
CA SER A 141 15.45 -7.11 3.06
C SER A 141 16.33 -7.91 4.01
N SER A 142 17.50 -8.38 3.59
CA SER A 142 18.25 -9.38 4.33
C SER A 142 19.74 -9.04 4.45
N MET A 143 20.36 -9.57 5.51
CA MET A 143 21.81 -9.57 5.71
C MET A 143 22.55 -10.22 4.55
N TYR A 144 21.89 -11.05 3.75
CA TYR A 144 22.41 -11.60 2.49
C TYR A 144 23.06 -10.54 1.59
N ASN A 145 22.55 -9.31 1.59
CA ASN A 145 23.03 -8.19 0.78
C ASN A 145 23.96 -7.22 1.52
N ALA A 146 24.31 -7.49 2.78
CA ALA A 146 25.28 -6.73 3.54
C ALA A 146 26.72 -7.00 3.07
N LEU A 147 27.65 -6.10 3.40
CA LEU A 147 29.07 -6.32 3.15
C LEU A 147 29.61 -7.40 4.11
N LYS A 148 29.76 -8.62 3.60
CA LYS A 148 30.18 -9.81 4.36
C LYS A 148 31.65 -9.74 4.83
N GLU A 149 32.52 -9.20 4.00
CA GLU A 149 33.96 -9.03 4.27
C GLU A 149 34.22 -7.70 5.00
N LEU A 150 33.72 -7.59 6.24
CA LEU A 150 33.90 -6.42 7.08
C LEU A 150 34.45 -6.84 8.45
N PRO A 151 35.73 -6.57 8.76
CA PRO A 151 36.32 -6.97 10.04
C PRO A 151 35.54 -6.37 11.21
N SER A 152 34.93 -7.24 12.00
CA SER A 152 34.05 -6.89 13.11
C SER A 152 34.41 -7.67 14.35
N GLU A 153 34.23 -7.04 15.50
CA GLU A 153 34.39 -7.67 16.81
C GLU A 153 33.27 -7.26 17.77
N ILE A 154 32.97 -8.15 18.71
CA ILE A 154 32.16 -7.86 19.88
C ILE A 154 33.10 -7.27 20.93
N ALA A 155 32.78 -6.09 21.44
CA ALA A 155 33.60 -5.37 22.41
C ALA A 155 32.76 -4.79 23.55
N GLN A 156 33.42 -4.44 24.65
CA GLN A 156 32.85 -3.73 25.78
C GLN A 156 33.47 -2.33 25.89
N ILE A 157 32.63 -1.32 26.09
CA ILE A 157 33.05 0.00 26.54
C ILE A 157 32.94 0.03 28.06
N GLU A 158 34.06 0.21 28.74
CA GLU A 158 34.16 0.26 30.20
C GLU A 158 34.45 1.68 30.68
N SER A 159 34.14 1.98 31.95
CA SER A 159 34.47 3.27 32.60
C SER A 159 33.95 4.50 31.84
N PHE A 160 32.85 4.36 31.10
CA PHE A 160 32.37 5.33 30.12
C PHE A 160 31.94 6.68 30.71
N LYS A 161 31.66 6.73 32.02
CA LYS A 161 31.32 7.95 32.75
C LYS A 161 32.50 8.91 32.94
N ASN A 162 33.73 8.37 32.99
CA ASN A 162 34.93 9.14 33.33
C ASN A 162 36.00 9.06 32.23
N ASN A 163 36.39 7.84 31.83
CA ASN A 163 37.46 7.59 30.87
C ASN A 163 37.17 6.28 30.11
N ALA A 164 36.35 6.38 29.06
CA ALA A 164 35.90 5.24 28.28
C ALA A 164 37.08 4.44 27.70
N ARG A 165 37.04 3.11 27.85
CA ARG A 165 38.03 2.20 27.25
C ARG A 165 37.31 1.06 26.53
N VAL A 166 37.87 0.62 25.42
CA VAL A 166 37.32 -0.50 24.64
C VAL A 166 38.12 -1.76 24.91
N HIS A 167 37.41 -2.82 25.29
CA HIS A 167 37.96 -4.16 25.49
C HIS A 167 37.30 -5.13 24.50
N SER A 168 38.09 -5.75 23.62
CA SER A 168 37.59 -6.74 22.65
C SER A 168 37.31 -8.07 23.36
N LEU A 169 36.12 -8.63 23.16
CA LEU A 169 35.72 -9.95 23.67
C LEU A 169 35.93 -11.04 22.64
N TYR A 170 35.56 -10.76 21.39
CA TYR A 170 35.57 -11.75 20.32
C TYR A 170 35.64 -11.10 18.95
N GLN A 171 36.49 -11.65 18.09
CA GLN A 171 36.60 -11.30 16.67
C GLN A 171 36.55 -12.58 15.84
N THR A 172 36.01 -12.50 14.63
CA THR A 172 36.03 -13.64 13.71
C THR A 172 37.44 -13.86 13.15
N GLU A 173 37.87 -15.12 13.02
CA GLU A 173 39.18 -15.46 12.44
C GLU A 173 39.34 -14.95 11.00
N LYS A 174 38.24 -14.97 10.24
CA LYS A 174 38.20 -14.59 8.82
C LYS A 174 37.89 -13.11 8.58
N LYS A 175 37.88 -12.26 9.63
CA LYS A 175 37.55 -10.83 9.53
C LYS A 175 36.20 -10.56 8.83
N GLN A 176 35.21 -11.35 9.20
CA GLN A 176 33.84 -11.32 8.71
C GLN A 176 32.94 -10.41 9.54
N LEU A 177 31.80 -10.02 8.95
CA LEU A 177 30.77 -9.21 9.59
C LEU A 177 30.17 -9.93 10.81
N ILE A 178 30.07 -9.18 11.92
CA ILE A 178 29.23 -9.49 13.08
C ILE A 178 28.08 -8.45 13.12
N SER A 179 26.85 -8.90 13.34
CA SER A 179 25.66 -8.05 13.43
C SER A 179 24.61 -8.71 14.33
N ASP A 180 23.58 -7.94 14.67
CA ASP A 180 22.37 -8.38 15.36
C ASP A 180 22.66 -9.02 16.72
N ILE A 181 23.45 -8.33 17.55
CA ILE A 181 23.76 -8.78 18.90
C ILE A 181 22.52 -8.66 19.81
N ASP A 182 22.28 -9.69 20.61
CA ASP A 182 21.23 -9.72 21.63
C ASP A 182 21.80 -10.30 22.94
N LEU A 183 21.37 -9.74 24.08
CA LEU A 183 21.88 -10.12 25.40
C LEU A 183 20.80 -10.89 26.16
N HIS A 184 21.12 -12.09 26.63
CA HIS A 184 20.18 -12.92 27.36
C HIS A 184 19.78 -12.28 28.70
N PHE A 185 18.55 -12.54 29.17
CA PHE A 185 17.98 -11.93 30.39
C PHE A 185 18.73 -12.24 31.71
N ASP A 186 19.64 -13.22 31.71
CA ASP A 186 20.54 -13.52 32.84
C ASP A 186 21.92 -12.84 32.73
N HIS A 187 22.19 -12.19 31.61
CA HIS A 187 23.38 -11.40 31.33
C HIS A 187 24.67 -12.22 31.31
N GLN A 188 24.55 -13.51 31.02
CA GLN A 188 25.69 -14.42 30.91
C GLN A 188 26.05 -14.74 29.46
N LYS A 189 25.12 -14.53 28.52
CA LYS A 189 25.25 -14.99 27.14
C LYS A 189 24.83 -13.92 26.14
N ILE A 190 25.56 -13.86 25.03
CA ILE A 190 25.39 -12.95 23.90
C ILE A 190 25.09 -13.80 22.68
N MET A 191 23.99 -13.53 22.00
CA MET A 191 23.66 -14.10 20.69
C MET A 191 24.01 -13.09 19.59
N PHE A 192 24.42 -13.58 18.41
CA PHE A 192 24.74 -12.73 17.27
C PHE A 192 24.66 -13.47 15.93
N SER A 193 24.51 -12.70 14.85
CA SER A 193 24.62 -13.17 13.46
C SER A 193 26.06 -13.06 12.96
N SER A 194 26.59 -14.12 12.36
CA SER A 194 27.86 -14.10 11.64
C SER A 194 27.87 -15.16 10.53
N LEU A 195 28.93 -15.17 9.73
CA LEU A 195 29.08 -16.14 8.65
C LEU A 195 29.73 -17.44 9.15
N ASN A 196 29.23 -18.57 8.66
CA ASN A 196 29.89 -19.86 8.84
C ASN A 196 31.08 -20.03 7.87
N ASN A 197 31.69 -21.22 7.90
CA ASN A 197 32.85 -21.52 7.06
C ASN A 197 32.57 -21.51 5.56
N GLN A 198 31.31 -21.69 5.15
CA GLN A 198 30.87 -21.67 3.76
C GLN A 198 30.18 -20.35 3.37
N ASN A 199 30.37 -19.28 4.14
CA ASN A 199 29.90 -17.92 3.83
C ASN A 199 28.36 -17.74 3.84
N ALA A 200 27.65 -18.55 4.63
CA ALA A 200 26.22 -18.41 4.91
C ALA A 200 26.01 -17.85 6.33
N PHE A 201 25.01 -16.98 6.52
CA PHE A 201 24.73 -16.45 7.86
C PHE A 201 24.17 -17.54 8.79
N ARG A 202 24.68 -17.59 10.01
CA ARG A 202 24.28 -18.46 11.10
C ARG A 202 24.19 -17.67 12.41
N LEU A 203 23.44 -18.21 13.35
CA LEU A 203 23.37 -17.70 14.71
C LEU A 203 24.45 -18.34 15.58
N PHE A 204 25.11 -17.52 16.39
CA PHE A 204 26.13 -17.92 17.34
C PHE A 204 25.79 -17.41 18.74
N GLU A 205 26.24 -18.12 19.76
CA GLU A 205 26.17 -17.74 21.16
C GLU A 205 27.58 -17.69 21.76
N LEU A 206 27.83 -16.73 22.64
CA LEU A 206 29.10 -16.50 23.33
C LEU A 206 28.84 -16.09 24.78
N GLY A 207 29.71 -16.48 25.71
CA GLY A 207 29.71 -15.96 27.07
C GLY A 207 30.08 -14.47 27.11
N VAL A 208 29.55 -13.72 28.08
CA VAL A 208 29.94 -12.31 28.29
C VAL A 208 31.41 -12.12 28.69
N ASP A 209 32.10 -13.21 29.02
CA ASP A 209 33.55 -13.30 29.26
C ASP A 209 34.38 -13.52 27.98
N GLY A 210 33.73 -13.58 26.81
CA GLY A 210 34.37 -13.82 25.52
C GLY A 210 34.67 -15.29 25.21
N LYS A 211 34.16 -16.24 26.02
CA LYS A 211 34.45 -17.68 25.87
C LYS A 211 33.20 -18.49 25.50
N GLY A 212 33.42 -19.75 25.12
CA GLY A 212 32.33 -20.70 24.91
C GLY A 212 31.53 -20.47 23.62
N LEU A 213 32.18 -19.99 22.55
CA LEU A 213 31.55 -19.78 21.25
C LEU A 213 30.85 -21.07 20.76
N LYS A 214 29.57 -20.95 20.41
CA LYS A 214 28.74 -22.05 19.90
C LYS A 214 27.89 -21.59 18.73
N GLN A 215 27.87 -22.34 17.63
CA GLN A 215 26.89 -22.17 16.56
C GLN A 215 25.55 -22.79 16.98
N LEU A 216 24.45 -22.07 16.81
CA LEU A 216 23.11 -22.48 17.24
C LEU A 216 22.27 -23.07 16.09
N THR A 217 22.42 -22.55 14.88
CA THR A 217 21.65 -22.96 13.70
C THR A 217 22.44 -23.96 12.84
N PRO A 218 21.77 -24.90 12.14
CA PRO A 218 22.44 -25.99 11.43
C PRO A 218 23.13 -25.53 10.14
N ASP A 219 24.11 -26.31 9.68
CA ASP A 219 24.65 -26.23 8.30
C ASP A 219 23.98 -27.24 7.35
N SER A 220 23.21 -28.19 7.89
CA SER A 220 22.61 -29.30 7.14
C SER A 220 21.53 -28.87 6.13
N ASP A 221 21.04 -27.66 6.26
CA ASP A 221 20.08 -27.04 5.37
C ASP A 221 20.73 -26.29 4.20
N GLY A 222 22.05 -26.32 4.08
CA GLY A 222 22.78 -25.80 2.92
C GLY A 222 23.17 -24.32 3.01
N ASN A 223 24.11 -23.93 2.12
CA ASN A 223 24.68 -22.58 2.09
C ASN A 223 23.85 -21.59 1.26
N ASP A 224 22.77 -22.06 0.66
CA ASP A 224 21.73 -21.28 -0.01
C ASP A 224 20.61 -20.87 0.95
N VAL A 225 20.81 -21.06 2.26
CA VAL A 225 19.94 -20.61 3.35
C VAL A 225 20.77 -19.80 4.33
N ASP A 226 20.21 -18.67 4.78
CA ASP A 226 20.84 -17.73 5.70
C ASP A 226 19.93 -17.55 6.93
N HIS A 227 20.50 -17.61 8.14
CA HIS A 227 19.82 -17.40 9.43
C HIS A 227 20.45 -16.22 10.18
N PHE A 228 19.67 -15.21 10.56
CA PHE A 228 20.15 -13.95 11.13
C PHE A 228 19.04 -13.20 11.90
N ASP A 229 19.37 -12.06 12.52
CA ASP A 229 18.44 -11.14 13.18
C ASP A 229 17.54 -11.83 14.23
N SER A 230 18.13 -12.12 15.39
CA SER A 230 17.58 -12.99 16.42
C SER A 230 17.40 -12.32 17.77
N CYS A 231 16.44 -12.80 18.57
CA CYS A 231 16.32 -12.45 19.99
C CYS A 231 15.96 -13.65 20.87
N TYR A 232 16.36 -13.58 22.14
CA TYR A 232 16.01 -14.58 23.15
C TYR A 232 14.55 -14.47 23.59
N LEU A 233 13.88 -15.61 23.75
CA LEU A 233 12.54 -15.68 24.32
C LEU A 233 12.57 -15.99 25.83
N PRO A 234 11.56 -15.55 26.59
CA PRO A 234 11.51 -15.80 28.04
C PRO A 234 11.32 -17.29 28.39
N ASP A 235 10.88 -18.16 27.49
CA ASP A 235 10.84 -19.61 27.74
C ASP A 235 12.20 -20.32 27.52
N GLY A 236 13.22 -19.60 27.04
CA GLY A 236 14.54 -20.14 26.72
C GLY A 236 14.72 -20.51 25.24
N ASP A 237 13.67 -20.36 24.42
CA ASP A 237 13.77 -20.51 22.97
C ASP A 237 14.33 -19.25 22.31
N ILE A 238 14.53 -19.33 21.00
CA ILE A 238 15.09 -18.26 20.18
C ILE A 238 14.16 -18.00 19.02
N ILE A 239 13.90 -16.72 18.73
CA ILE A 239 13.29 -16.31 17.46
C ILE A 239 14.35 -15.65 16.59
N PHE A 240 14.27 -15.91 15.29
CA PHE A 240 15.20 -15.38 14.30
C PHE A 240 14.55 -15.27 12.93
N THR A 241 15.25 -14.63 12.00
CA THR A 241 14.85 -14.53 10.60
C THR A 241 15.64 -15.52 9.73
N SER A 242 15.00 -16.09 8.71
CA SER A 242 15.68 -17.00 7.79
C SER A 242 15.16 -16.87 6.36
N THR A 243 16.04 -17.11 5.38
CA THR A 243 15.69 -17.24 3.96
C THR A 243 15.17 -18.63 3.57
N ALA A 244 14.95 -19.53 4.54
CA ALA A 244 14.50 -20.89 4.31
C ALA A 244 13.10 -21.02 3.68
N SER A 245 12.27 -19.97 3.68
CA SER A 245 11.00 -19.95 2.94
C SER A 245 11.22 -20.04 1.43
N PHE A 246 12.41 -19.62 0.99
CA PHE A 246 12.84 -19.60 -0.40
C PHE A 246 11.87 -18.82 -1.30
N CYS A 247 11.19 -17.81 -0.74
CA CYS A 247 10.38 -16.84 -1.48
C CYS A 247 11.29 -15.79 -2.15
N GLY A 248 10.96 -15.37 -3.36
CA GLY A 248 11.72 -14.43 -4.18
C GLY A 248 11.05 -13.07 -4.27
N MET A 249 11.81 -11.97 -4.14
CA MET A 249 11.28 -10.59 -4.17
C MET A 249 10.63 -10.19 -5.51
N PRO A 250 9.32 -9.89 -5.55
CA PRO A 250 8.62 -9.54 -6.79
C PRO A 250 9.21 -8.33 -7.56
N CYS A 251 9.57 -7.25 -6.87
CA CYS A 251 10.00 -5.99 -7.52
C CYS A 251 11.32 -6.05 -8.30
N ILE A 252 12.04 -7.18 -8.24
CA ILE A 252 13.20 -7.46 -9.10
C ILE A 252 13.15 -8.87 -9.71
N ASP A 253 11.95 -9.26 -10.14
CA ASP A 253 11.61 -10.50 -10.87
C ASP A 253 11.71 -11.79 -10.04
N GLY A 254 11.64 -11.72 -8.71
CA GLY A 254 11.75 -12.89 -7.84
C GLY A 254 13.19 -13.38 -7.61
N LYS A 255 14.20 -12.56 -7.93
CA LYS A 255 15.62 -12.98 -7.90
C LYS A 255 16.21 -13.17 -6.48
N PRO A 256 16.14 -12.20 -5.55
CA PRO A 256 16.73 -12.35 -4.23
C PRO A 256 15.76 -13.07 -3.29
N ARG A 257 16.33 -13.78 -2.30
CA ARG A 257 15.58 -14.51 -1.27
C ARG A 257 15.08 -13.57 -0.17
N MET A 258 13.79 -13.68 0.13
CA MET A 258 13.11 -12.97 1.23
C MET A 258 13.28 -13.75 2.54
N SER A 259 13.17 -13.05 3.67
CA SER A 259 13.28 -13.65 5.01
C SER A 259 11.93 -13.79 5.71
N SER A 260 11.73 -14.88 6.42
CA SER A 260 10.55 -15.10 7.27
C SER A 260 10.99 -15.33 8.72
N ILE A 261 10.06 -15.28 9.67
CA ILE A 261 10.35 -15.50 11.09
C ILE A 261 10.30 -16.99 11.42
N TYR A 262 11.26 -17.46 12.20
CA TYR A 262 11.40 -18.84 12.67
C TYR A 262 11.66 -18.86 14.18
N ARG A 263 11.28 -19.98 14.81
CA ARG A 263 11.59 -20.29 16.20
C ARG A 263 12.49 -21.52 16.28
N LEU A 264 13.55 -21.44 17.08
CA LEU A 264 14.45 -22.53 17.44
C LEU A 264 14.24 -22.89 18.91
N THR A 265 14.04 -24.17 19.19
CA THR A 265 14.07 -24.74 20.53
C THR A 265 15.45 -25.35 20.79
N PRO A 266 16.36 -24.71 21.55
CA PRO A 266 17.76 -25.12 21.63
C PRO A 266 17.98 -26.52 22.23
N THR A 267 17.07 -26.99 23.09
CA THR A 267 17.16 -28.29 23.76
C THR A 267 16.92 -29.47 22.81
N SER A 268 16.07 -29.29 21.79
CA SER A 268 15.74 -30.32 20.81
C SER A 268 16.37 -30.08 19.45
N GLY A 269 16.82 -28.85 19.17
CA GLY A 269 17.25 -28.41 17.83
C GLY A 269 16.10 -28.21 16.85
N LYS A 270 14.83 -28.31 17.30
CA LYS A 270 13.64 -28.12 16.44
C LYS A 270 13.57 -26.67 15.97
N ILE A 271 13.38 -26.48 14.67
CA ILE A 271 13.13 -25.18 14.05
C ILE A 271 11.75 -25.20 13.39
N ARG A 272 10.94 -24.17 13.64
CA ARG A 272 9.60 -24.01 13.06
C ARG A 272 9.45 -22.64 12.41
N GLN A 273 8.92 -22.59 11.19
CA GLN A 273 8.52 -21.35 10.53
C GLN A 273 7.27 -20.76 11.21
N LEU A 274 7.28 -19.46 11.51
CA LEU A 274 6.18 -18.75 12.16
C LEU A 274 5.44 -17.82 11.19
N SER A 275 6.16 -17.16 10.28
CA SER A 275 5.58 -16.24 9.30
C SER A 275 5.66 -16.81 7.87
N PHE A 276 4.62 -16.58 7.07
CA PHE A 276 4.43 -17.20 5.76
C PHE A 276 4.25 -16.13 4.67
N ASP A 277 5.12 -15.14 4.68
CA ASP A 277 5.01 -13.92 3.87
C ASP A 277 5.73 -14.05 2.52
N GLN A 278 5.26 -13.33 1.50
CA GLN A 278 5.97 -13.17 0.21
C GLN A 278 7.24 -12.35 0.41
N ASP A 279 7.03 -11.19 1.03
CA ASP A 279 8.05 -10.22 1.35
C ASP A 279 8.64 -10.53 2.72
N SER A 280 9.61 -9.75 3.14
CA SER A 280 10.37 -10.12 4.31
C SER A 280 9.77 -9.61 5.61
N SER A 281 9.86 -10.48 6.61
CA SER A 281 9.63 -10.17 8.02
C SER A 281 10.99 -10.17 8.75
N TRP A 282 11.27 -9.12 9.54
CA TRP A 282 12.58 -8.92 10.17
C TRP A 282 12.53 -8.10 11.47
N CYS A 283 13.69 -7.93 12.12
CA CYS A 283 13.92 -7.23 13.39
C CYS A 283 13.00 -7.71 14.53
N PRO A 284 12.93 -9.02 14.82
CA PRO A 284 12.14 -9.50 15.94
C PRO A 284 12.72 -9.00 17.27
N THR A 285 11.85 -8.55 18.17
CA THR A 285 12.21 -8.24 19.56
C THR A 285 11.08 -8.57 20.52
N VAL A 286 11.40 -8.89 21.77
CA VAL A 286 10.39 -9.24 22.79
C VAL A 286 9.81 -7.96 23.40
N HIS A 287 8.49 -7.82 23.34
CA HIS A 287 7.72 -6.76 23.99
C HIS A 287 7.60 -7.02 25.51
N ASN A 288 7.30 -5.97 26.29
CA ASN A 288 7.24 -6.03 27.75
C ASN A 288 6.24 -7.06 28.32
N ASP A 289 5.26 -7.48 27.52
CA ASP A 289 4.22 -8.45 27.88
C ASP A 289 4.49 -9.88 27.35
N GLY A 290 5.68 -10.13 26.80
CA GLY A 290 6.09 -11.43 26.28
C GLY A 290 5.69 -11.70 24.82
N ARG A 291 4.95 -10.78 24.17
CA ARG A 291 4.73 -10.83 22.72
C ARG A 291 6.00 -10.52 21.96
N VAL A 292 6.03 -10.86 20.67
CA VAL A 292 7.14 -10.56 19.76
C VAL A 292 6.70 -9.42 18.85
N LEU A 293 7.44 -8.32 18.83
CA LEU A 293 7.33 -7.28 17.80
C LEU A 293 8.22 -7.64 16.63
N TYR A 294 7.79 -7.35 15.41
CA TYR A 294 8.61 -7.52 14.21
C TYR A 294 8.10 -6.62 13.09
N LEU A 295 8.96 -6.28 12.13
CA LEU A 295 8.57 -5.52 10.96
C LEU A 295 8.16 -6.47 9.83
N ARG A 296 7.03 -6.19 9.18
CA ARG A 296 6.59 -6.87 7.96
C ARG A 296 6.62 -5.89 6.80
N TRP A 297 7.35 -6.25 5.75
CA TRP A 297 7.19 -5.63 4.44
C TRP A 297 6.07 -6.34 3.69
N GLU A 298 5.26 -5.58 2.95
CA GLU A 298 4.07 -6.09 2.27
C GLU A 298 3.68 -5.08 1.20
N TYR A 299 3.34 -5.57 0.01
CA TYR A 299 2.76 -4.72 -1.02
C TYR A 299 1.72 -5.39 -1.93
N SER A 300 1.04 -6.45 -1.46
CA SER A 300 -0.04 -7.07 -2.23
C SER A 300 -1.20 -6.09 -2.49
N ASP A 301 -1.28 -5.60 -3.73
CA ASP A 301 -2.12 -4.48 -4.19
C ASP A 301 -1.89 -3.15 -3.42
N LEU A 302 -0.68 -2.94 -2.90
CA LEU A 302 -0.23 -1.72 -2.22
C LEU A 302 1.12 -1.25 -2.81
N PRO A 303 1.55 -0.01 -2.54
CA PRO A 303 2.86 0.49 -2.96
C PRO A 303 4.02 -0.26 -2.32
N HIS A 304 5.00 -0.63 -3.12
CA HIS A 304 6.11 -1.49 -2.68
C HIS A 304 7.20 -0.76 -1.89
N SER A 305 7.34 0.55 -2.08
CA SER A 305 8.43 1.34 -1.47
C SER A 305 8.21 1.69 0.00
N ASN A 306 7.36 0.93 0.71
CA ASN A 306 6.92 1.19 2.08
C ASN A 306 7.04 -0.05 2.99
N SER A 307 8.16 -0.19 3.71
CA SER A 307 8.44 -1.28 4.66
C SER A 307 8.34 -0.80 6.12
N ARG A 308 7.12 -0.48 6.55
CA ARG A 308 6.84 0.19 7.84
C ARG A 308 5.89 -0.55 8.79
N ILE A 309 5.22 -1.63 8.35
CA ILE A 309 4.19 -2.27 9.19
C ILE A 309 4.86 -2.95 10.36
N LEU A 310 4.75 -2.35 11.54
CA LEU A 310 5.15 -3.02 12.76
C LEU A 310 4.02 -3.97 13.15
N MET A 311 4.37 -5.22 13.40
CA MET A 311 3.48 -6.32 13.71
C MET A 311 3.78 -6.85 15.12
N THR A 312 2.80 -7.53 15.72
CA THR A 312 3.00 -8.34 16.92
C THR A 312 2.49 -9.76 16.71
N MET A 313 3.09 -10.73 17.39
CA MET A 313 2.63 -12.11 17.49
C MET A 313 2.92 -12.68 18.89
N HIS A 314 2.31 -13.82 19.24
CA HIS A 314 2.84 -14.65 20.32
C HIS A 314 4.12 -15.37 19.88
N PRO A 315 4.99 -15.79 20.81
CA PRO A 315 6.22 -16.52 20.48
C PRO A 315 6.03 -17.83 19.70
N ASP A 316 4.83 -18.41 19.69
CA ASP A 316 4.47 -19.60 18.92
C ASP A 316 3.96 -19.30 17.50
N GLY A 317 3.92 -18.03 17.10
CA GLY A 317 3.43 -17.58 15.80
C GLY A 317 1.93 -17.31 15.74
N THR A 318 1.17 -17.56 16.83
CA THR A 318 -0.26 -17.22 16.90
C THR A 318 -0.47 -15.72 17.10
N ARG A 319 -1.71 -15.23 16.90
CA ARG A 319 -2.10 -13.83 17.16
C ARG A 319 -1.29 -12.79 16.36
N GLN A 320 -0.93 -13.10 15.12
CA GLN A 320 -0.29 -12.13 14.23
C GLN A 320 -1.23 -10.96 13.93
N LYS A 321 -0.87 -9.75 14.36
CA LYS A 321 -1.67 -8.54 14.18
C LYS A 321 -0.79 -7.32 13.91
N SER A 322 -1.28 -6.39 13.09
CA SER A 322 -0.62 -5.09 12.95
C SER A 322 -0.66 -4.32 14.26
N TYR A 323 0.48 -3.72 14.59
CA TYR A 323 0.71 -2.89 15.76
C TYR A 323 0.64 -1.41 15.42
N LEU A 324 1.36 -0.99 14.37
CA LEU A 324 1.46 0.40 13.91
C LEU A 324 1.64 0.49 12.38
N PHE A 325 1.30 1.65 11.82
CA PHE A 325 1.57 2.09 10.44
C PHE A 325 0.95 1.23 9.32
N SER A 326 0.02 0.33 9.65
CA SER A 326 -0.87 -0.21 8.62
C SER A 326 -1.69 0.93 8.00
N ASN A 327 -1.93 0.86 6.70
CA ASN A 327 -2.60 1.89 5.91
C ASN A 327 -1.96 3.30 5.96
N SER A 328 -0.63 3.40 6.14
CA SER A 328 0.08 4.69 6.25
C SER A 328 1.19 4.85 5.20
N TYR A 329 1.42 6.07 4.72
CA TYR A 329 2.60 6.42 3.91
C TYR A 329 3.82 6.76 4.75
N PHE A 330 3.61 7.41 5.89
CA PHE A 330 4.65 7.78 6.83
C PHE A 330 4.73 6.77 8.01
N PRO A 331 5.95 6.40 8.41
CA PRO A 331 7.21 6.57 7.67
C PRO A 331 7.28 5.63 6.46
N ALA A 332 8.16 5.91 5.51
CA ALA A 332 8.39 4.99 4.39
C ALA A 332 8.91 3.63 4.90
N SER A 333 9.88 3.65 5.81
CA SER A 333 10.33 2.46 6.53
C SER A 333 10.58 2.73 8.00
N PHE A 334 10.42 1.70 8.85
CA PHE A 334 10.59 1.79 10.31
C PHE A 334 11.40 0.61 10.87
N PHE A 335 12.65 0.83 11.27
CA PHE A 335 13.56 -0.24 11.70
C PHE A 335 13.95 -0.14 13.18
N TYR A 336 14.46 -1.25 13.72
CA TYR A 336 15.00 -1.35 15.08
C TYR A 336 14.02 -0.88 16.16
N ALA A 337 12.75 -1.23 15.98
CA ALA A 337 11.72 -0.96 16.97
C ALA A 337 12.06 -1.68 18.28
N ARG A 338 11.99 -0.99 19.42
CA ARG A 338 12.16 -1.56 20.77
C ARG A 338 11.09 -1.04 21.72
N PRO A 339 10.54 -1.89 22.62
CA PRO A 339 9.61 -1.44 23.64
C PRO A 339 10.29 -0.49 24.63
N ILE A 340 9.56 0.51 25.10
CA ILE A 340 9.99 1.36 26.20
C ILE A 340 9.78 0.59 27.51
N PRO A 341 10.82 0.38 28.35
CA PRO A 341 10.69 -0.40 29.58
C PRO A 341 9.57 0.13 30.50
N GLY A 342 8.68 -0.76 30.93
CA GLY A 342 7.57 -0.41 31.85
C GLY A 342 6.34 0.22 31.19
N ASP A 343 6.40 0.54 29.91
CA ASP A 343 5.25 1.06 29.17
C ASP A 343 4.51 -0.08 28.44
N PRO A 344 3.16 -0.13 28.50
CA PRO A 344 2.41 -1.21 27.87
C PRO A 344 2.33 -1.12 26.34
N THR A 345 2.64 0.03 25.73
CA THR A 345 2.44 0.23 24.29
C THR A 345 3.53 1.04 23.58
N LYS A 346 4.30 1.87 24.28
CA LYS A 346 5.30 2.72 23.62
C LYS A 346 6.46 1.92 23.07
N VAL A 347 6.87 2.28 21.86
CA VAL A 347 8.09 1.78 21.23
C VAL A 347 8.91 2.94 20.68
N VAL A 348 10.22 2.74 20.59
CA VAL A 348 11.16 3.63 19.89
C VAL A 348 11.71 2.94 18.66
N GLY A 349 11.96 3.66 17.57
CA GLY A 349 12.57 3.10 16.38
C GLY A 349 13.05 4.16 15.39
N ILE A 350 13.54 3.70 14.23
CA ILE A 350 14.17 4.55 13.23
C ILE A 350 13.29 4.64 11.98
N ALA A 351 12.73 5.83 11.76
CA ALA A 351 12.07 6.20 10.51
C ALA A 351 13.10 6.58 9.45
N THR A 352 13.05 5.91 8.30
CA THR A 352 13.99 6.08 7.20
C THR A 352 13.30 5.80 5.86
N GLY A 353 14.11 5.67 4.80
CA GLY A 353 13.66 5.35 3.47
C GLY A 353 13.79 3.91 3.04
N HIS A 354 13.04 3.55 2.00
CA HIS A 354 13.23 2.29 1.30
C HIS A 354 14.51 2.33 0.46
N HIS A 355 14.77 3.45 -0.23
CA HIS A 355 16.05 3.80 -0.83
C HIS A 355 16.84 4.86 -0.05
N GLY A 356 18.14 4.97 -0.33
CA GLY A 356 19.02 5.98 0.25
C GLY A 356 19.79 5.47 1.47
N ASN A 357 19.93 6.33 2.48
CA ASN A 357 20.59 5.98 3.75
C ASN A 357 19.85 4.83 4.44
N SER A 358 20.45 3.64 4.43
CA SER A 358 19.78 2.41 4.85
C SER A 358 19.75 2.25 6.36
N ARG A 359 18.55 2.07 6.94
CA ARG A 359 18.31 1.78 8.37
C ARG A 359 18.92 2.80 9.35
N THR A 360 19.20 4.01 8.89
CA THR A 360 19.64 5.16 9.69
C THR A 360 18.74 6.36 9.38
N GLY A 361 18.52 7.25 10.34
CA GLY A 361 17.69 8.42 10.10
C GLY A 361 17.04 9.01 11.35
N ARG A 362 15.74 9.27 11.24
CA ARG A 362 14.93 9.98 12.25
C ARG A 362 14.53 9.00 13.34
N MET A 363 14.84 9.32 14.60
CA MET A 363 14.46 8.49 15.74
C MET A 363 13.09 8.94 16.26
N LEU A 364 12.11 8.03 16.27
CA LEU A 364 10.74 8.31 16.70
C LEU A 364 10.36 7.48 17.93
N ILE A 365 9.73 8.12 18.91
CA ILE A 365 8.95 7.47 19.97
C ILE A 365 7.49 7.49 19.53
N VAL A 366 6.84 6.33 19.57
CA VAL A 366 5.48 6.15 19.08
C VAL A 366 4.63 5.37 20.09
N ASP A 367 3.35 5.72 20.15
CA ASP A 367 2.35 5.10 21.01
C ASP A 367 1.08 4.78 20.21
N PRO A 368 0.78 3.50 19.94
CA PRO A 368 -0.41 3.13 19.18
C PRO A 368 -1.73 3.47 19.89
N GLN A 369 -1.71 3.76 21.20
CA GLN A 369 -2.90 4.26 21.91
C GLN A 369 -3.33 5.65 21.44
N LEU A 370 -2.38 6.47 20.97
CA LEU A 370 -2.67 7.83 20.48
C LEU A 370 -3.13 7.81 19.01
N GLY A 371 -2.69 6.82 18.25
CA GLY A 371 -3.08 6.62 16.86
C GLY A 371 -2.15 5.65 16.15
N THR A 372 -2.65 5.00 15.10
CA THR A 372 -1.86 4.03 14.32
C THR A 372 -1.63 4.47 12.87
N HIS A 373 -2.20 5.61 12.47
CA HIS A 373 -2.17 6.13 11.11
C HIS A 373 -1.20 7.31 10.99
N GLU A 374 -0.38 7.30 9.94
CA GLU A 374 0.61 8.36 9.64
C GLU A 374 1.42 8.77 10.88
N ALA A 375 1.34 10.05 11.28
CA ALA A 375 2.04 10.58 12.44
C ALA A 375 1.16 10.69 13.71
N ASP A 376 -0.08 10.21 13.69
CA ASP A 376 -1.04 10.41 14.79
C ASP A 376 -0.56 9.78 16.11
N GLY A 377 0.16 8.66 16.03
CA GLY A 377 0.75 7.98 17.17
C GLY A 377 2.16 8.45 17.56
N VAL A 378 2.73 9.44 16.86
CA VAL A 378 4.11 9.86 17.13
C VAL A 378 4.16 10.80 18.33
N VAL A 379 4.78 10.33 19.41
CA VAL A 379 4.94 11.06 20.66
C VAL A 379 6.02 12.14 20.52
N GLN A 380 7.17 11.76 19.97
CA GLN A 380 8.34 12.63 19.88
C GLN A 380 9.28 12.15 18.77
N GLU A 381 9.87 13.09 18.03
CA GLU A 381 11.05 12.84 17.20
C GLU A 381 12.29 13.37 17.92
N ILE A 382 13.40 12.63 17.88
CA ILE A 382 14.66 13.03 18.49
C ILE A 382 15.71 13.29 17.39
N PRO A 383 16.24 14.52 17.26
CA PRO A 383 15.87 15.72 18.00
C PRO A 383 14.55 16.36 17.49
N GLY A 384 13.88 17.12 18.33
CA GLY A 384 12.64 17.82 18.01
C GLY A 384 11.75 18.13 19.21
N TYR A 385 12.29 18.29 20.42
CA TYR A 385 11.52 18.38 21.67
C TYR A 385 10.29 19.32 21.56
N GLY A 386 9.11 18.78 21.84
CA GLY A 386 7.84 19.52 21.85
C GLY A 386 7.34 19.96 20.46
N LYS A 387 8.02 19.59 19.37
CA LYS A 387 7.56 19.85 18.00
C LYS A 387 6.64 18.74 17.54
N LYS A 388 5.53 19.12 16.89
CA LYS A 388 4.64 18.16 16.22
C LYS A 388 5.35 17.57 15.00
N VAL A 389 5.38 16.25 14.91
CA VAL A 389 5.95 15.54 13.75
C VAL A 389 5.00 15.63 12.56
N GLN A 390 5.54 16.03 11.41
CA GLN A 390 4.81 16.03 10.15
C GLN A 390 4.98 14.69 9.43
N ALA A 391 3.88 14.14 8.94
CA ALA A 391 3.88 12.96 8.08
C ALA A 391 4.39 13.34 6.69
N ILE A 392 5.69 13.11 6.45
CA ILE A 392 6.34 13.42 5.17
C ILE A 392 6.35 12.14 4.33
N VAL A 393 5.54 12.12 3.27
CA VAL A 393 5.56 11.03 2.28
C VAL A 393 6.78 11.21 1.38
N ARG A 394 7.80 10.38 1.59
CA ARG A 394 9.07 10.44 0.88
C ARG A 394 9.82 9.13 1.00
N ASP A 395 10.26 8.57 -0.12
CA ASP A 395 11.05 7.34 -0.14
C ASP A 395 12.41 7.58 0.52
N ARG A 396 13.23 8.52 0.02
CA ARG A 396 14.56 8.81 0.60
C ARG A 396 14.47 9.73 1.82
N LEU A 397 13.68 9.34 2.81
CA LEU A 397 13.27 10.18 3.96
C LEU A 397 14.48 10.69 4.76
N ALA A 398 15.48 9.85 4.99
CA ALA A 398 16.64 10.18 5.83
C ALA A 398 17.77 10.91 5.09
N ASP A 399 17.70 11.07 3.78
CA ASP A 399 18.79 11.66 3.00
C ASP A 399 18.94 13.16 3.25
N GLY A 400 20.15 13.58 3.59
CA GLY A 400 20.49 14.97 3.89
C GLY A 400 20.09 15.43 5.30
N ILE A 401 19.42 14.59 6.07
CA ILE A 401 19.02 14.88 7.46
C ILE A 401 20.15 14.48 8.41
N TRP A 402 20.42 15.31 9.41
CA TRP A 402 21.43 15.06 10.44
C TRP A 402 20.87 15.42 11.83
N PRO A 403 21.24 14.68 12.91
CA PRO A 403 22.17 13.54 12.92
C PRO A 403 21.59 12.29 12.24
N GLN A 404 22.46 11.36 11.84
CA GLN A 404 22.05 10.02 11.41
C GLN A 404 22.11 9.10 12.62
N ILE A 405 20.95 8.66 13.10
CA ILE A 405 20.80 7.80 14.28
C ILE A 405 20.40 6.38 13.85
N THR A 406 20.89 5.37 14.57
CA THR A 406 20.45 3.98 14.42
C THR A 406 20.55 3.19 15.73
N GLN A 407 19.88 2.03 15.74
CA GLN A 407 19.94 1.03 16.81
C GLN A 407 19.71 1.62 18.21
N PRO A 408 18.57 2.30 18.45
CA PRO A 408 18.30 2.92 19.73
C PRO A 408 18.08 1.86 20.81
N PHE A 409 18.63 2.11 22.00
CA PHE A 409 18.44 1.29 23.19
C PHE A 409 17.92 2.16 24.34
N PRO A 410 16.65 1.98 24.78
CA PRO A 410 16.08 2.71 25.91
C PRO A 410 16.84 2.46 27.23
N VAL A 411 17.13 3.53 27.95
CA VAL A 411 17.74 3.47 29.29
C VAL A 411 16.65 3.64 30.34
N ALA A 412 16.67 2.80 31.38
CA ALA A 412 15.79 2.89 32.54
C ALA A 412 16.53 2.40 33.78
N GLN A 413 16.29 2.97 34.97
CA GLN A 413 16.92 2.51 36.21
C GLN A 413 16.46 1.08 36.58
N SER A 414 17.36 0.24 37.08
CA SER A 414 17.05 -1.10 37.58
C SER A 414 16.01 -1.06 38.69
N GLY A 415 14.98 -1.91 38.56
CA GLY A 415 13.89 -2.01 39.54
C GLY A 415 12.90 -0.84 39.54
N SER A 416 13.03 0.13 38.62
CA SER A 416 12.06 1.22 38.45
C SER A 416 11.81 1.53 36.96
N HIS A 417 10.89 2.45 36.69
CA HIS A 417 10.65 2.98 35.34
C HIS A 417 11.18 4.42 35.18
N LYS A 418 11.96 4.90 36.15
CA LYS A 418 12.55 6.25 36.10
C LYS A 418 13.57 6.34 34.96
N GLY A 419 13.53 7.43 34.21
CA GLY A 419 14.28 7.62 32.97
C GLY A 419 13.78 6.84 31.74
N ALA A 420 12.87 5.87 31.88
CA ALA A 420 12.38 5.06 30.77
C ALA A 420 11.66 5.92 29.73
N GLY A 421 12.06 5.78 28.46
CA GLY A 421 11.49 6.56 27.35
C GLY A 421 11.97 8.01 27.28
N LYS A 422 12.89 8.43 28.16
CA LYS A 422 13.50 9.77 28.14
C LYS A 422 14.94 9.76 27.66
N TYR A 423 15.71 8.72 27.97
CA TYR A 423 17.14 8.59 27.67
C TYR A 423 17.45 7.31 26.87
N PHE A 424 18.38 7.39 25.92
CA PHE A 424 18.68 6.30 25.00
C PHE A 424 20.18 6.22 24.68
N LEU A 425 20.73 5.01 24.64
CA LEU A 425 22.00 4.78 23.96
C LEU A 425 21.73 4.59 22.47
N VAL A 426 22.53 5.21 21.62
CA VAL A 426 22.39 5.13 20.17
C VAL A 426 23.74 5.03 19.49
N SER A 427 23.76 4.40 18.32
CA SER A 427 24.83 4.61 17.35
C SER A 427 24.47 5.81 16.49
N MET A 428 25.36 6.79 16.46
CA MET A 428 25.09 8.06 15.80
C MET A 428 26.29 8.59 15.06
N LYS A 429 26.00 9.22 13.91
CA LYS A 429 26.92 10.09 13.19
C LYS A 429 26.32 11.50 13.15
N PRO A 430 26.89 12.48 13.90
CA PRO A 430 26.27 13.79 14.07
C PRO A 430 26.30 14.67 12.82
N THR A 431 27.36 14.57 12.01
CA THR A 431 27.59 15.37 10.79
C THR A 431 28.11 14.48 9.66
N PRO A 432 28.05 14.94 8.39
CA PRO A 432 28.56 14.19 7.23
C PRO A 432 30.00 13.67 7.36
N ASP A 433 30.85 14.32 8.15
CA ASP A 433 32.29 14.10 8.30
C ASP A 433 32.71 13.57 9.69
N ALA A 434 31.77 13.41 10.62
CA ALA A 434 32.03 12.84 11.95
C ALA A 434 32.29 11.32 11.93
N LEU A 435 32.78 10.77 13.03
CA LEU A 435 32.89 9.31 13.18
C LEU A 435 31.54 8.69 13.56
N TRP A 436 31.41 7.38 13.33
CA TRP A 436 30.31 6.58 13.90
C TRP A 436 30.64 6.22 15.34
N GLY A 437 29.94 6.84 16.29
CA GLY A 437 30.18 6.66 17.73
C GLY A 437 28.94 6.23 18.50
N ILE A 438 29.15 5.92 19.78
CA ILE A 438 28.07 5.70 20.76
C ILE A 438 27.78 7.01 21.49
N TYR A 439 26.50 7.35 21.57
CA TYR A 439 26.01 8.56 22.23
C TYR A 439 24.88 8.23 23.20
N LEU A 440 24.79 9.00 24.28
CA LEU A 440 23.58 9.13 25.08
C LEU A 440 22.76 10.30 24.51
N VAL A 441 21.53 10.02 24.09
CA VAL A 441 20.58 11.04 23.62
C VAL A 441 19.34 11.05 24.50
N ASP A 442 18.64 12.17 24.53
CA ASP A 442 17.41 12.30 25.28
C ASP A 442 16.31 13.03 24.50
N ILE A 443 15.09 12.99 25.06
CA ILE A 443 13.92 13.66 24.48
C ILE A 443 14.07 15.18 24.46
N PHE A 444 14.98 15.76 25.25
CA PHE A 444 15.20 17.20 25.37
C PHE A 444 16.21 17.73 24.33
N ASP A 445 16.63 16.89 23.38
CA ASP A 445 17.57 17.16 22.30
C ASP A 445 19.06 17.22 22.72
N ASN A 446 19.42 16.73 23.91
CA ASN A 446 20.84 16.60 24.27
C ASN A 446 21.47 15.38 23.58
N ARG A 447 22.77 15.51 23.29
CA ARG A 447 23.57 14.49 22.59
C ARG A 447 24.97 14.42 23.21
N THR A 448 25.21 13.41 24.03
CA THR A 448 26.46 13.26 24.78
C THR A 448 27.30 12.12 24.21
N LEU A 449 28.46 12.45 23.65
CA LEU A 449 29.43 11.49 23.13
C LEU A 449 29.97 10.60 24.25
N ILE A 450 29.86 9.29 24.06
CA ILE A 450 30.43 8.26 24.95
C ILE A 450 31.75 7.75 24.39
N MET A 451 31.76 7.26 23.15
CA MET A 451 32.94 6.64 22.52
C MET A 451 32.93 6.84 21.01
N GLU A 452 34.07 7.26 20.47
CA GLU A 452 34.42 7.22 19.05
C GLU A 452 35.93 6.96 18.91
N GLN A 453 36.35 6.42 17.77
CA GLN A 453 37.76 6.10 17.52
C GLN A 453 38.01 6.15 16.01
N GLU A 454 39.07 6.84 15.58
CA GLU A 454 39.50 6.83 14.18
C GLU A 454 39.68 5.39 13.67
N GLU A 455 39.41 5.19 12.39
CA GLU A 455 39.41 3.91 11.66
C GLU A 455 38.29 2.93 12.05
N TYR A 456 37.49 3.23 13.08
CA TYR A 456 36.44 2.35 13.59
C TYR A 456 35.06 3.02 13.64
N GLY A 457 34.02 2.18 13.52
CA GLY A 457 32.65 2.55 13.84
C GLY A 457 32.08 1.67 14.95
N PHE A 458 31.28 2.26 15.84
CA PHE A 458 30.65 1.57 16.97
C PHE A 458 29.13 1.43 16.77
N PHE A 459 28.64 0.19 16.86
CA PHE A 459 27.27 -0.20 16.53
C PHE A 459 26.61 -1.00 17.67
N GLU A 460 25.28 -1.02 17.69
CA GLU A 460 24.45 -1.90 18.54
C GLU A 460 24.72 -1.77 20.04
N PRO A 461 24.61 -0.57 20.65
CA PRO A 461 24.91 -0.40 22.07
C PRO A 461 23.87 -1.10 22.95
N ILE A 462 24.34 -2.01 23.83
CA ILE A 462 23.51 -2.69 24.83
C ILE A 462 24.15 -2.52 26.22
N PRO A 463 23.46 -1.92 27.20
CA PRO A 463 23.92 -1.91 28.59
C PRO A 463 24.12 -3.33 29.13
N LEU A 464 25.30 -3.63 29.67
CA LEU A 464 25.56 -4.92 30.31
C LEU A 464 25.07 -4.88 31.76
N LYS A 465 23.75 -5.01 31.95
CA LYS A 465 23.10 -4.92 33.28
C LYS A 465 21.81 -5.73 33.35
N LYS A 466 21.49 -6.34 34.49
CA LYS A 466 20.33 -7.23 34.63
C LYS A 466 19.00 -6.59 34.20
N SER A 467 18.33 -7.22 33.24
CA SER A 467 17.02 -6.84 32.71
C SER A 467 15.91 -7.71 33.30
N PRO A 468 14.69 -7.17 33.48
CA PRO A 468 13.55 -7.98 33.85
C PRO A 468 13.21 -8.95 32.72
N LYS A 469 13.00 -10.21 33.08
CA LYS A 469 12.53 -11.25 32.16
C LYS A 469 11.03 -11.03 31.87
N PRO A 470 10.60 -10.83 30.61
CA PRO A 470 9.19 -10.69 30.28
C PRO A 470 8.37 -11.95 30.64
N PRO A 471 7.04 -11.83 30.78
CA PRO A 471 6.17 -12.98 31.00
C PRO A 471 6.33 -14.04 29.91
N VAL A 472 6.26 -15.31 30.30
CA VAL A 472 6.23 -16.43 29.34
C VAL A 472 4.81 -16.60 28.80
N ILE A 473 4.66 -16.58 27.48
CA ILE A 473 3.43 -16.97 26.79
C ILE A 473 3.60 -18.42 26.33
N SER A 474 2.78 -19.33 26.85
CA SER A 474 2.83 -20.75 26.50
C SER A 474 2.49 -20.98 25.03
N ASP A 475 3.19 -21.94 24.40
CA ASP A 475 2.86 -22.44 23.06
C ASP A 475 1.49 -23.13 23.08
N ARG A 476 0.61 -22.74 22.15
CA ARG A 476 -0.74 -23.28 21.98
C ARG A 476 -0.94 -23.98 20.64
N VAL A 477 0.11 -24.07 19.83
CA VAL A 477 0.06 -24.68 18.51
C VAL A 477 0.01 -26.20 18.65
N ASP A 478 -0.93 -26.83 17.96
CA ASP A 478 -1.03 -28.28 17.86
C ASP A 478 -0.68 -28.69 16.43
N GLU A 479 0.57 -29.08 16.22
CA GLU A 479 1.10 -29.50 14.92
C GLU A 479 0.50 -30.83 14.40
N SER A 480 -0.40 -31.48 15.15
CA SER A 480 -1.21 -32.59 14.61
C SER A 480 -2.45 -32.12 13.84
N ILE A 481 -2.81 -30.84 13.96
CA ILE A 481 -3.99 -30.23 13.33
C ILE A 481 -3.53 -29.40 12.12
N ASN A 482 -4.01 -29.72 10.92
CA ASN A 482 -3.63 -29.02 9.68
C ASN A 482 -4.47 -27.77 9.35
N THR A 483 -5.35 -27.35 10.26
CA THR A 483 -6.26 -26.21 10.09
C THR A 483 -6.18 -25.23 11.24
N ALA A 484 -6.67 -24.01 10.99
CA ALA A 484 -7.01 -23.03 12.01
C ALA A 484 -8.51 -22.72 11.93
N THR A 485 -9.09 -22.24 13.02
CA THR A 485 -10.48 -21.79 13.08
C THR A 485 -10.53 -20.26 13.06
N VAL A 486 -11.42 -19.68 12.26
CA VAL A 486 -11.66 -18.25 12.16
C VAL A 486 -13.04 -17.92 12.71
N TYR A 487 -13.11 -16.98 13.63
CA TYR A 487 -14.36 -16.44 14.17
C TYR A 487 -14.44 -14.93 13.96
N ILE A 488 -15.46 -14.48 13.23
CA ILE A 488 -15.78 -13.07 13.01
C ILE A 488 -17.05 -12.76 13.76
N GLN A 489 -16.97 -11.84 14.72
CA GLN A 489 -18.14 -11.48 15.53
C GLN A 489 -19.18 -10.71 14.70
N ASP A 490 -18.75 -9.75 13.88
CA ASP A 490 -19.64 -8.91 13.07
C ASP A 490 -18.89 -8.25 11.92
N ILE A 491 -19.03 -8.78 10.70
CA ILE A 491 -18.31 -8.28 9.53
C ILE A 491 -18.60 -6.79 9.23
N TYR A 492 -19.74 -6.25 9.67
CA TYR A 492 -20.11 -4.84 9.47
C TYR A 492 -19.54 -3.90 10.53
N HIS A 493 -18.89 -4.43 11.55
CA HIS A 493 -18.17 -3.63 12.54
C HIS A 493 -16.84 -3.14 11.95
N GLY A 494 -16.44 -1.92 12.31
CA GLY A 494 -15.21 -1.30 11.80
C GLY A 494 -15.40 -0.48 10.50
N PRO A 495 -14.35 0.24 10.07
CA PRO A 495 -14.38 1.14 8.93
C PRO A 495 -14.47 0.42 7.57
N GLY A 496 -14.05 -0.84 7.46
CA GLY A 496 -13.93 -1.54 6.18
C GLY A 496 -15.25 -1.76 5.43
N LEU A 497 -16.35 -1.97 6.14
CA LEU A 497 -17.71 -2.06 5.56
C LEU A 497 -18.64 -0.93 6.01
N LYS A 498 -18.10 0.17 6.53
CA LYS A 498 -18.89 1.29 7.03
C LYS A 498 -19.80 1.85 5.93
N GLY A 499 -21.11 1.91 6.22
CA GLY A 499 -22.14 2.39 5.29
C GLY A 499 -22.74 1.30 4.39
N VAL A 500 -22.15 0.11 4.33
CA VAL A 500 -22.74 -1.02 3.60
C VAL A 500 -23.99 -1.50 4.35
N PRO A 501 -25.16 -1.63 3.68
CA PRO A 501 -26.38 -2.13 4.32
C PRO A 501 -26.18 -3.52 4.92
N ARG A 502 -26.69 -3.70 6.13
CA ARG A 502 -26.61 -4.98 6.82
C ARG A 502 -27.38 -6.04 6.05
N GLY A 503 -26.80 -7.23 5.92
CA GLY A 503 -27.32 -8.32 5.09
C GLY A 503 -26.93 -8.25 3.60
N SER A 504 -26.19 -7.23 3.15
CA SER A 504 -25.62 -7.19 1.79
C SER A 504 -24.55 -8.26 1.56
N VAL A 505 -23.69 -8.50 2.54
CA VAL A 505 -22.74 -9.63 2.56
C VAL A 505 -23.52 -10.93 2.75
N LYS A 506 -23.39 -11.86 1.81
CA LYS A 506 -24.01 -13.20 1.87
C LYS A 506 -23.02 -14.29 2.25
N SER A 507 -21.79 -14.16 1.78
CA SER A 507 -20.71 -15.07 2.10
C SER A 507 -19.37 -14.34 2.11
N LEU A 508 -18.36 -14.99 2.66
CA LEU A 508 -16.96 -14.62 2.48
C LEU A 508 -16.37 -15.57 1.44
N ARG A 509 -15.75 -15.01 0.41
CA ARG A 509 -14.83 -15.76 -0.44
C ARG A 509 -13.48 -15.78 0.27
N VAL A 510 -13.03 -16.99 0.62
CA VAL A 510 -11.77 -17.22 1.33
C VAL A 510 -10.71 -17.53 0.28
N CYS A 511 -9.66 -16.72 0.24
CA CYS A 511 -8.66 -16.76 -0.81
C CYS A 511 -7.25 -16.88 -0.24
N SER A 512 -6.31 -17.30 -1.08
CA SER A 512 -4.88 -17.36 -0.80
C SER A 512 -4.08 -16.86 -1.98
N TYR A 513 -2.80 -16.58 -1.73
CA TYR A 513 -1.84 -16.24 -2.76
C TYR A 513 -0.99 -17.45 -3.19
N GLU A 514 -0.47 -17.40 -4.41
CA GLU A 514 0.74 -18.13 -4.80
C GLU A 514 1.89 -17.14 -5.02
N PHE A 515 2.85 -17.22 -4.11
CA PHE A 515 4.02 -16.35 -4.08
C PHE A 515 5.09 -16.75 -5.11
N SER A 516 6.04 -15.87 -5.33
CA SER A 516 7.20 -16.04 -6.20
C SER A 516 8.24 -16.93 -5.51
N PRO A 517 8.62 -18.09 -6.07
CA PRO A 517 9.77 -18.84 -5.59
C PRO A 517 11.08 -18.14 -5.99
N ALA A 518 12.03 -18.06 -5.07
CA ALA A 518 13.39 -17.64 -5.39
C ALA A 518 14.10 -18.72 -6.21
N SER A 519 14.97 -18.31 -7.13
CA SER A 519 15.80 -19.26 -7.89
C SER A 519 17.13 -19.51 -7.17
N PRO A 520 17.61 -20.76 -7.06
CA PRO A 520 18.97 -21.05 -6.61
C PRO A 520 20.03 -20.63 -7.66
N ILE A 521 19.61 -20.42 -8.92
CA ILE A 521 20.49 -19.94 -9.99
C ILE A 521 20.52 -18.41 -9.96
N ARG A 522 21.69 -17.85 -9.67
CA ARG A 522 21.92 -16.39 -9.57
C ARG A 522 21.43 -15.66 -10.83
N GLY A 523 20.67 -14.59 -10.62
CA GLY A 523 20.18 -13.71 -11.69
C GLY A 523 18.92 -14.20 -12.40
N GLN A 524 18.47 -15.42 -12.13
CA GLN A 524 17.18 -15.94 -12.60
C GLN A 524 16.10 -15.72 -11.52
N GLY A 525 14.84 -15.59 -11.93
CA GLY A 525 13.72 -15.44 -11.00
C GLY A 525 12.40 -15.86 -11.65
N SER A 526 11.31 -15.77 -10.91
CA SER A 526 9.96 -16.24 -11.30
C SER A 526 9.09 -15.17 -11.96
N GLY A 527 9.63 -13.98 -12.21
CA GLY A 527 8.81 -12.81 -12.52
C GLY A 527 8.12 -12.27 -11.25
N GLY A 528 7.13 -11.40 -11.43
CA GLY A 528 6.45 -10.68 -10.33
C GLY A 528 6.55 -9.17 -10.46
N LEU A 529 7.28 -8.67 -11.47
CA LEU A 529 7.39 -7.25 -11.78
C LEU A 529 6.19 -6.80 -12.66
N LEU A 530 5.97 -5.49 -12.77
CA LEU A 530 4.92 -4.90 -13.62
C LEU A 530 4.94 -5.50 -15.04
N GLY A 531 3.79 -5.96 -15.53
CA GLY A 531 3.67 -6.58 -16.85
C GLY A 531 4.01 -8.08 -16.91
N THR A 532 4.14 -8.78 -15.77
CA THR A 532 4.32 -10.25 -15.74
C THR A 532 3.08 -11.05 -15.36
N ILE A 533 2.27 -10.64 -14.37
CA ILE A 533 1.07 -11.40 -13.96
C ILE A 533 -0.16 -10.83 -14.68
N GLY A 534 -0.33 -9.52 -14.62
CA GLY A 534 -1.19 -8.72 -15.49
C GLY A 534 -0.45 -7.47 -15.94
N MET A 535 -1.15 -6.58 -16.67
CA MET A 535 -0.52 -5.40 -17.28
C MET A 535 -0.10 -4.33 -16.28
N ASP A 536 -0.94 -4.04 -15.28
CA ASP A 536 -0.68 -3.01 -14.25
C ASP A 536 -0.83 -3.52 -12.80
N GLY A 537 -0.63 -4.83 -12.63
CA GLY A 537 -0.93 -5.60 -11.42
C GLY A 537 -1.68 -6.89 -11.76
N PRO A 538 -1.96 -7.76 -10.77
CA PRO A 538 -1.49 -7.69 -9.38
C PRO A 538 -0.01 -8.10 -9.23
N TRP A 539 0.52 -7.95 -8.01
CA TRP A 539 1.84 -8.44 -7.57
C TRP A 539 1.93 -9.96 -7.44
N ASP A 540 0.81 -10.58 -7.07
CA ASP A 540 0.73 -11.98 -6.66
C ASP A 540 -0.38 -12.71 -7.41
N ILE A 541 -0.16 -13.99 -7.66
CA ILE A 541 -1.18 -14.89 -8.19
C ILE A 541 -2.17 -15.19 -7.07
N LYS A 542 -3.46 -15.19 -7.37
CA LYS A 542 -4.55 -15.37 -6.39
C LYS A 542 -5.36 -16.62 -6.72
N LYS A 543 -5.84 -17.30 -5.68
CA LYS A 543 -6.71 -18.47 -5.78
C LYS A 543 -7.80 -18.43 -4.72
N VAL A 544 -8.92 -19.10 -5.01
CA VAL A 544 -10.03 -19.25 -4.05
C VAL A 544 -9.90 -20.61 -3.37
N LEU A 545 -9.93 -20.63 -2.05
CA LEU A 545 -9.92 -21.86 -1.27
C LEU A 545 -11.34 -22.39 -1.03
N GLY A 546 -12.33 -21.50 -1.01
CA GLY A 546 -13.75 -21.83 -0.89
C GLY A 546 -14.57 -20.63 -0.49
N THR A 547 -15.84 -20.87 -0.20
CA THR A 547 -16.76 -19.87 0.35
C THR A 547 -17.30 -20.30 1.71
N VAL A 548 -17.68 -19.33 2.52
CA VAL A 548 -18.37 -19.57 3.80
C VAL A 548 -19.55 -18.61 3.96
N PRO A 549 -20.72 -19.07 4.41
CA PRO A 549 -21.87 -18.21 4.60
C PRO A 549 -21.64 -17.20 5.74
N VAL A 550 -22.24 -16.02 5.61
CA VAL A 550 -22.32 -15.02 6.68
C VAL A 550 -23.74 -15.02 7.24
N HIS A 551 -23.88 -15.14 8.55
CA HIS A 551 -25.19 -15.12 9.21
C HIS A 551 -25.84 -13.74 9.12
N ALA A 552 -27.16 -13.69 9.33
CA ALA A 552 -27.93 -12.45 9.25
C ALA A 552 -27.47 -11.37 10.25
N ASP A 553 -26.90 -11.77 11.39
CA ASP A 553 -26.33 -10.86 12.39
C ASP A 553 -24.94 -10.30 12.00
N GLY A 554 -24.36 -10.78 10.89
CA GLY A 554 -23.05 -10.41 10.37
C GLY A 554 -21.91 -11.31 10.83
N SER A 555 -22.19 -12.34 11.64
CA SER A 555 -21.18 -13.24 12.19
C SER A 555 -20.82 -14.39 11.24
N ALA A 556 -19.60 -14.93 11.39
CA ALA A 556 -19.12 -16.10 10.65
C ALA A 556 -18.15 -16.93 11.49
N HIS A 557 -18.18 -18.27 11.34
CA HIS A 557 -17.30 -19.20 12.04
C HIS A 557 -16.94 -20.36 11.13
N PHE A 558 -15.64 -20.51 10.80
CA PHE A 558 -15.20 -21.44 9.76
C PHE A 558 -13.76 -21.92 9.95
N THR A 559 -13.36 -22.98 9.24
CA THR A 559 -11.97 -23.46 9.23
C THR A 559 -11.22 -23.00 7.99
N ILE A 560 -9.91 -22.82 8.12
CA ILE A 560 -8.97 -22.51 7.05
C ILE A 560 -7.75 -23.44 7.13
N PRO A 561 -7.01 -23.65 6.05
CA PRO A 561 -5.71 -24.31 6.12
C PRO A 561 -4.75 -23.54 7.04
N ALA A 562 -4.05 -24.26 7.92
CA ALA A 562 -2.98 -23.66 8.72
C ALA A 562 -1.80 -23.25 7.83
N ASN A 563 -0.94 -22.35 8.32
CA ASN A 563 0.32 -21.96 7.66
C ASN A 563 0.14 -21.49 6.21
N THR A 564 -1.02 -20.90 5.93
CA THR A 564 -1.43 -20.43 4.60
C THR A 564 -1.89 -18.97 4.72
N PRO A 565 -1.33 -18.05 3.92
CA PRO A 565 -1.80 -16.67 3.84
C PRO A 565 -3.25 -16.59 3.36
N ILE A 566 -4.13 -16.03 4.19
CA ILE A 566 -5.55 -15.88 3.90
C ILE A 566 -5.91 -14.41 3.74
N PHE A 567 -6.62 -14.11 2.65
CA PHE A 567 -7.34 -12.85 2.49
C PHE A 567 -8.83 -13.12 2.25
N LEU A 568 -9.67 -12.22 2.72
CA LEU A 568 -11.13 -12.37 2.69
C LEU A 568 -11.77 -11.33 1.79
N LEU A 569 -12.73 -11.76 0.97
CA LEU A 569 -13.58 -10.88 0.19
C LEU A 569 -15.04 -11.07 0.63
N PRO A 570 -15.64 -10.09 1.34
CA PRO A 570 -17.08 -10.11 1.59
C PRO A 570 -17.83 -9.95 0.26
N VAL A 571 -18.64 -10.94 -0.12
CA VAL A 571 -19.35 -10.95 -1.41
C VAL A 571 -20.86 -10.84 -1.24
N ASP A 572 -21.52 -10.23 -2.22
CA ASP A 572 -22.96 -10.09 -2.29
C ASP A 572 -23.65 -11.36 -2.85
N GLN A 573 -24.97 -11.29 -3.03
CA GLN A 573 -25.78 -12.40 -3.57
C GLN A 573 -25.42 -12.81 -5.00
N ASN A 574 -24.70 -11.97 -5.74
CA ASN A 574 -24.25 -12.25 -7.11
C ASN A 574 -22.80 -12.76 -7.15
N GLY A 575 -22.14 -12.88 -5.99
CA GLY A 575 -20.73 -13.24 -5.89
C GLY A 575 -19.77 -12.08 -6.19
N GLN A 576 -20.24 -10.83 -6.15
CA GLN A 576 -19.39 -9.65 -6.35
C GLN A 576 -18.80 -9.18 -5.02
N ALA A 577 -17.49 -8.89 -4.97
CA ALA A 577 -16.88 -8.32 -3.77
C ALA A 577 -17.44 -6.92 -3.43
N LEU A 578 -17.76 -6.72 -2.16
CA LEU A 578 -18.14 -5.44 -1.56
C LEU A 578 -16.93 -4.70 -0.98
N GLN A 579 -15.89 -5.45 -0.60
CA GLN A 579 -14.63 -4.91 -0.13
C GLN A 579 -13.50 -5.88 -0.51
N ILE A 580 -12.32 -5.33 -0.78
CA ILE A 580 -11.11 -6.09 -1.07
C ILE A 580 -10.14 -5.98 0.09
N MET A 581 -9.73 -7.12 0.65
CA MET A 581 -8.64 -7.16 1.62
C MET A 581 -7.32 -7.13 0.86
N ARG A 582 -6.62 -5.98 0.91
CA ARG A 582 -5.29 -5.78 0.31
C ARG A 582 -4.19 -6.09 1.34
N SER A 583 -4.35 -7.24 1.98
CA SER A 583 -3.45 -7.81 2.99
C SER A 583 -3.82 -9.26 3.27
N TRP A 584 -3.09 -9.94 4.17
CA TRP A 584 -3.42 -11.28 4.65
C TRP A 584 -3.19 -11.46 6.15
N PHE A 585 -3.81 -12.50 6.68
CA PHE A 585 -3.48 -13.09 7.97
C PHE A 585 -3.14 -14.58 7.78
N THR A 586 -2.47 -15.18 8.76
CA THR A 586 -2.11 -16.60 8.73
C THR A 586 -2.48 -17.23 10.07
N GLY A 587 -3.27 -18.31 10.04
CA GLY A 587 -3.55 -19.12 11.24
C GLY A 587 -2.51 -20.22 11.42
N GLN A 588 -2.04 -20.42 12.65
CA GLN A 588 -1.17 -21.55 13.01
C GLN A 588 -1.98 -22.85 13.22
N PRO A 589 -1.34 -24.04 13.19
CA PRO A 589 -1.96 -25.32 13.51
C PRO A 589 -2.77 -25.29 14.83
N GLY A 590 -4.07 -25.54 14.75
CA GLY A 590 -4.98 -25.54 15.91
C GLY A 590 -5.38 -24.16 16.45
N GLU A 591 -4.91 -23.07 15.84
CA GLU A 591 -5.21 -21.70 16.30
C GLU A 591 -6.69 -21.34 16.14
N ARG A 592 -7.20 -20.53 17.07
CA ARG A 592 -8.44 -19.77 16.91
C ARG A 592 -8.13 -18.31 16.61
N VAL A 593 -8.23 -17.93 15.34
CA VAL A 593 -8.15 -16.55 14.86
C VAL A 593 -9.49 -15.87 15.09
N SER A 594 -9.49 -14.66 15.64
CA SER A 594 -10.73 -13.91 15.87
C SER A 594 -10.59 -12.43 15.54
N CYS A 595 -11.64 -11.91 14.88
CA CYS A 595 -11.83 -10.50 14.55
C CYS A 595 -13.16 -10.00 15.10
N ILE A 596 -13.20 -8.73 15.50
CA ILE A 596 -14.46 -8.07 15.87
C ILE A 596 -15.26 -7.77 14.60
N GLY A 597 -14.59 -7.21 13.58
CA GLY A 597 -15.20 -6.87 12.30
C GLY A 597 -14.20 -6.64 11.18
N CYS A 598 -14.57 -5.85 10.17
CA CYS A 598 -13.73 -5.55 9.03
C CYS A 598 -12.84 -4.32 9.31
N HIS A 599 -11.55 -4.58 9.57
CA HIS A 599 -10.52 -3.57 9.93
C HIS A 599 -10.80 -2.87 11.28
N GLU A 600 -11.23 -3.61 12.31
CA GLU A 600 -11.38 -3.06 13.66
C GLU A 600 -10.06 -2.45 14.20
N GLY A 601 -10.17 -1.54 15.17
CA GLY A 601 -9.00 -1.00 15.84
C GLY A 601 -8.25 -2.09 16.63
N SER A 602 -6.92 -2.07 16.61
CA SER A 602 -6.07 -3.05 17.33
C SER A 602 -6.30 -3.07 18.85
N HIS A 603 -6.81 -1.95 19.41
CA HIS A 603 -7.11 -1.77 20.83
C HIS A 603 -8.60 -1.88 21.16
N GLU A 604 -9.44 -2.17 20.16
CA GLU A 604 -10.87 -2.30 20.37
C GLU A 604 -11.19 -3.62 21.09
N SER A 605 -12.08 -3.53 22.08
CA SER A 605 -12.55 -4.71 22.81
C SER A 605 -13.75 -5.34 22.11
N PRO A 606 -13.85 -6.69 22.04
CA PRO A 606 -15.00 -7.36 21.44
C PRO A 606 -16.27 -7.01 22.21
N LEU A 607 -17.39 -6.93 21.48
CA LEU A 607 -18.69 -6.64 22.09
C LEU A 607 -19.13 -7.86 22.93
N PRO A 608 -19.64 -7.68 24.16
CA PRO A 608 -20.16 -8.78 24.97
C PRO A 608 -21.53 -9.23 24.44
N LYS A 609 -21.56 -9.83 23.24
CA LYS A 609 -22.76 -10.36 22.59
C LYS A 609 -22.57 -11.81 22.15
N THR A 610 -23.60 -12.63 22.37
CA THR A 610 -23.72 -13.95 21.74
C THR A 610 -24.15 -13.76 20.29
N THR A 611 -23.41 -14.37 19.37
CA THR A 611 -23.72 -14.36 17.94
C THR A 611 -24.16 -15.75 17.49
N THR A 612 -24.84 -15.82 16.35
CA THR A 612 -25.22 -17.09 15.73
C THR A 612 -24.00 -17.99 15.55
N ALA A 613 -22.91 -17.42 15.03
CA ALA A 613 -21.63 -18.09 14.83
C ALA A 613 -20.95 -18.58 16.12
N SER A 614 -21.14 -17.87 17.24
CA SER A 614 -20.52 -18.25 18.53
C SER A 614 -21.09 -19.54 19.13
N THR A 615 -22.30 -19.92 18.73
CA THR A 615 -22.98 -21.15 19.16
C THR A 615 -22.91 -22.28 18.13
N SER A 616 -22.37 -22.01 16.94
CA SER A 616 -22.23 -23.01 15.87
C SER A 616 -20.85 -23.66 15.90
N THR A 617 -20.77 -24.88 15.37
CA THR A 617 -19.48 -25.47 14.99
C THR A 617 -18.86 -24.69 13.82
N PRO A 618 -17.52 -24.62 13.72
CA PRO A 618 -16.87 -24.03 12.55
C PRO A 618 -17.31 -24.76 11.27
N THR A 619 -17.73 -24.01 10.26
CA THR A 619 -18.07 -24.55 8.94
C THR A 619 -16.79 -24.80 8.12
N PRO A 620 -16.58 -25.98 7.52
CA PRO A 620 -15.53 -26.18 6.53
C PRO A 620 -15.74 -25.26 5.33
N LEU A 621 -14.68 -24.96 4.58
CA LEU A 621 -14.82 -24.25 3.32
C LEU A 621 -15.63 -25.11 2.33
N ASP A 622 -16.61 -24.51 1.64
CA ASP A 622 -17.29 -25.20 0.55
C ASP A 622 -16.26 -25.57 -0.52
N GLU A 623 -16.21 -26.85 -0.92
CA GLU A 623 -15.41 -27.31 -2.06
C GLU A 623 -15.96 -26.66 -3.33
N LEU A 624 -15.25 -25.65 -3.84
CA LEU A 624 -15.51 -25.15 -5.18
C LEU A 624 -15.00 -26.20 -6.18
N LEU A 625 -15.93 -26.73 -6.99
CA LEU A 625 -15.77 -27.32 -8.32
C LEU A 625 -14.33 -27.82 -8.63
N ASP A 626 -14.13 -29.14 -8.69
CA ASP A 626 -12.96 -29.88 -9.20
C ASP A 626 -11.67 -29.06 -9.46
N ASP A 627 -10.68 -29.28 -8.58
CA ASP A 627 -9.33 -28.70 -8.52
C ASP A 627 -9.25 -27.20 -8.13
N ILE A 628 -8.73 -26.92 -6.92
CA ILE A 628 -8.38 -25.57 -6.45
C ILE A 628 -7.26 -25.02 -7.34
N GLU A 629 -7.64 -24.40 -8.46
CA GLU A 629 -6.73 -23.78 -9.41
C GLU A 629 -6.51 -22.30 -9.11
N ASN A 630 -5.29 -21.85 -9.39
CA ASN A 630 -4.99 -20.42 -9.45
C ASN A 630 -5.81 -19.74 -10.54
N PHE A 631 -6.14 -18.46 -10.33
CA PHE A 631 -6.92 -17.73 -11.32
C PHE A 631 -6.09 -17.39 -12.56
N SER A 632 -6.51 -17.90 -13.72
CA SER A 632 -5.89 -17.63 -15.02
C SER A 632 -6.94 -17.11 -16.00
N PHE A 633 -6.64 -15.99 -16.65
CA PHE A 633 -7.52 -15.43 -17.69
C PHE A 633 -7.65 -16.41 -18.85
N ALA A 634 -6.55 -17.06 -19.23
CA ALA A 634 -6.52 -17.95 -20.38
C ALA A 634 -7.41 -19.20 -20.19
N THR A 635 -7.55 -19.70 -18.96
CA THR A 635 -8.40 -20.88 -18.68
C THR A 635 -9.81 -20.51 -18.24
N GLN A 636 -10.00 -19.37 -17.55
CA GLN A 636 -11.29 -19.04 -16.94
C GLN A 636 -12.11 -18.00 -17.71
N ILE A 637 -11.46 -17.08 -18.43
CA ILE A 637 -12.14 -15.96 -19.12
C ILE A 637 -12.09 -16.10 -20.64
N GLN A 638 -10.95 -16.49 -21.22
CA GLN A 638 -10.83 -16.69 -22.68
C GLN A 638 -11.91 -17.62 -23.26
N PRO A 639 -12.31 -18.74 -22.62
CA PRO A 639 -13.37 -19.59 -23.17
C PRO A 639 -14.73 -18.87 -23.26
N ILE A 640 -15.02 -17.95 -22.33
CA ILE A 640 -16.24 -17.12 -22.36
C ILE A 640 -16.17 -16.19 -23.57
N ILE A 641 -15.03 -15.55 -23.81
CA ILE A 641 -14.82 -14.64 -24.93
C ILE A 641 -14.95 -15.37 -26.27
N ASP A 642 -14.28 -16.53 -26.37
CA ASP A 642 -14.30 -17.38 -27.56
C ASP A 642 -15.73 -17.71 -27.97
N GLN A 643 -16.60 -18.08 -27.03
CA GLN A 643 -17.99 -18.41 -27.30
C GLN A 643 -18.90 -17.19 -27.52
N LYS A 644 -18.79 -16.17 -26.67
CA LYS A 644 -19.82 -15.12 -26.54
C LYS A 644 -19.51 -13.84 -27.32
N CYS A 645 -18.23 -13.58 -27.60
CA CYS A 645 -17.78 -12.30 -28.12
C CYS A 645 -17.11 -12.45 -29.49
N LEU A 646 -16.38 -13.54 -29.71
CA LEU A 646 -15.50 -13.67 -30.87
C LEU A 646 -16.26 -13.60 -32.21
N SER A 647 -17.49 -14.10 -32.31
CA SER A 647 -18.30 -14.04 -33.54
C SER A 647 -18.55 -12.64 -34.07
N CYS A 648 -18.56 -11.64 -33.19
CA CYS A 648 -18.78 -10.23 -33.53
C CYS A 648 -17.49 -9.40 -33.50
N HIS A 649 -16.44 -9.94 -32.87
CA HIS A 649 -15.16 -9.30 -32.61
C HIS A 649 -13.98 -10.14 -33.15
N ASP A 650 -14.14 -10.76 -34.31
CA ASP A 650 -13.09 -11.57 -34.97
C ASP A 650 -12.13 -10.73 -35.82
N GLY A 651 -12.34 -9.40 -35.86
CA GLY A 651 -11.55 -8.46 -36.66
C GLY A 651 -11.93 -8.42 -38.14
N LYS A 652 -12.95 -9.17 -38.58
CA LYS A 652 -13.46 -9.12 -39.94
C LYS A 652 -14.70 -8.22 -40.04
N PRO A 653 -14.87 -7.49 -41.15
CA PRO A 653 -16.10 -6.72 -41.38
C PRO A 653 -17.26 -7.66 -41.71
N ALA A 654 -18.40 -7.48 -41.04
CA ALA A 654 -19.66 -8.10 -41.46
C ALA A 654 -20.29 -7.24 -42.57
N ASN A 655 -20.50 -7.79 -43.77
CA ASN A 655 -21.12 -7.09 -44.91
C ASN A 655 -20.40 -5.79 -45.35
N GLY A 656 -19.06 -5.77 -45.32
CA GLY A 656 -18.27 -4.61 -45.78
C GLY A 656 -18.27 -3.40 -44.84
N ARG A 657 -18.83 -3.54 -43.63
CA ARG A 657 -18.74 -2.56 -42.54
C ARG A 657 -18.26 -3.26 -41.27
N TYR A 658 -17.46 -2.58 -40.46
CA TYR A 658 -17.16 -3.11 -39.12
C TYR A 658 -18.43 -2.94 -38.27
N THR A 659 -18.80 -3.99 -37.52
CA THR A 659 -19.99 -4.03 -36.65
C THR A 659 -19.96 -2.97 -35.53
N SER A 660 -18.82 -2.30 -35.35
CA SER A 660 -18.58 -1.32 -34.28
C SER A 660 -18.24 0.09 -34.79
N HIS A 661 -18.92 0.59 -35.83
CA HIS A 661 -18.82 2.02 -36.17
C HIS A 661 -19.53 2.88 -35.11
N ARG A 662 -18.85 3.08 -33.97
CA ARG A 662 -19.17 4.19 -33.07
C ARG A 662 -18.31 5.39 -33.46
N ALA A 663 -18.87 6.58 -33.37
CA ALA A 663 -18.23 7.83 -33.80
C ALA A 663 -16.91 8.16 -33.04
N ASP A 664 -16.67 7.50 -31.89
CA ASP A 664 -15.45 7.61 -31.09
C ASP A 664 -14.24 6.89 -31.72
N TYR A 665 -14.47 5.84 -32.49
CA TYR A 665 -13.45 5.17 -33.29
C TYR A 665 -13.53 5.70 -34.72
N GLN A 666 -12.83 6.80 -35.01
CA GLN A 666 -12.56 7.17 -36.40
C GLN A 666 -11.83 5.99 -37.07
N GLN A 667 -12.59 5.18 -37.80
CA GLN A 667 -12.19 4.14 -38.77
C GLN A 667 -11.37 2.93 -38.28
N LYS A 668 -10.93 2.84 -37.02
CA LYS A 668 -10.22 1.63 -36.54
C LYS A 668 -11.22 0.61 -35.95
N PRO A 669 -11.33 -0.61 -36.51
CA PRO A 669 -12.11 -1.67 -35.87
C PRO A 669 -11.63 -1.94 -34.45
N ILE A 670 -12.53 -2.37 -33.56
CA ILE A 670 -12.13 -2.97 -32.29
C ILE A 670 -11.15 -4.10 -32.63
N PRO A 671 -9.91 -4.09 -32.12
CA PRO A 671 -8.95 -5.17 -32.39
C PRO A 671 -9.55 -6.51 -31.96
N TYR A 672 -9.28 -7.56 -32.73
CA TYR A 672 -9.86 -8.89 -32.54
C TYR A 672 -9.71 -9.42 -31.10
N LEU A 673 -10.74 -10.10 -30.60
CA LEU A 673 -10.83 -10.65 -29.23
C LEU A 673 -10.41 -12.12 -29.10
N GLY A 674 -9.56 -12.65 -29.98
CA GLY A 674 -9.09 -14.03 -29.79
C GLY A 674 -7.76 -14.13 -29.03
N ALA A 675 -7.32 -15.38 -28.89
CA ALA A 675 -6.28 -15.80 -27.96
C ALA A 675 -4.84 -15.60 -28.44
N ASP A 676 -4.60 -15.00 -29.61
CA ASP A 676 -3.25 -14.74 -30.10
C ASP A 676 -2.49 -13.78 -29.16
N LEU A 677 -1.24 -14.11 -28.85
CA LEU A 677 -0.39 -13.28 -28.00
C LEU A 677 0.00 -11.96 -28.68
N LEU A 678 0.14 -10.90 -27.87
CA LEU A 678 0.74 -9.64 -28.28
C LEU A 678 2.17 -9.88 -28.81
N LYS A 679 2.52 -9.26 -29.94
CA LYS A 679 3.84 -9.43 -30.57
C LYS A 679 4.76 -8.22 -30.38
N ASP A 680 4.21 -7.09 -29.97
CA ASP A 680 4.84 -5.77 -29.93
C ASP A 680 4.82 -5.15 -28.52
N TRP A 681 4.60 -5.95 -27.47
CA TRP A 681 4.63 -5.46 -26.08
C TRP A 681 5.95 -4.77 -25.76
N LYS A 682 5.84 -3.51 -25.35
CA LYS A 682 6.94 -2.68 -24.87
C LYS A 682 6.37 -1.62 -23.94
N VAL A 683 7.02 -1.41 -22.81
CA VAL A 683 6.61 -0.42 -21.81
C VAL A 683 7.86 0.28 -21.28
N ARG A 684 7.74 1.56 -20.96
CA ARG A 684 8.83 2.43 -20.50
C ARG A 684 8.75 2.77 -19.02
N TYR A 685 7.73 2.34 -18.28
CA TYR A 685 7.74 2.46 -16.83
C TYR A 685 9.06 1.89 -16.27
N ALA A 686 9.67 2.58 -15.32
CA ALA A 686 10.70 1.98 -14.51
C ALA A 686 10.17 0.72 -13.83
N GLY A 687 11.03 -0.28 -13.62
CA GLY A 687 10.59 -1.53 -13.00
C GLY A 687 9.47 -2.23 -13.78
N SER A 688 9.44 -2.18 -15.11
CA SER A 688 8.57 -3.04 -15.94
C SER A 688 9.32 -4.23 -16.51
N ALA A 689 8.66 -5.38 -16.57
CA ALA A 689 9.18 -6.53 -17.30
C ALA A 689 9.02 -6.32 -18.83
N ASN A 690 10.15 -6.34 -19.53
CA ASN A 690 10.17 -6.28 -20.99
C ASN A 690 9.95 -7.66 -21.61
N SER A 691 9.49 -7.65 -22.88
CA SER A 691 9.09 -8.84 -23.66
C SER A 691 10.16 -9.92 -23.83
N LYS A 692 11.43 -9.61 -23.55
CA LYS A 692 12.56 -10.55 -23.74
C LYS A 692 12.91 -11.38 -22.49
N SER A 693 12.31 -11.10 -21.32
CA SER A 693 12.72 -11.71 -20.05
C SER A 693 11.59 -12.40 -19.31
N TYR A 694 10.54 -11.66 -18.97
CA TYR A 694 9.42 -12.15 -18.14
C TYR A 694 8.05 -11.57 -18.54
N GLY A 695 8.02 -10.40 -19.19
CA GLY A 695 6.79 -9.63 -19.37
C GLY A 695 6.15 -9.75 -20.75
N GLY A 696 4.92 -9.25 -20.86
CA GLY A 696 4.26 -9.02 -22.16
C GLY A 696 3.66 -10.23 -22.85
N ARG A 697 3.52 -11.36 -22.15
CA ARG A 697 2.97 -12.61 -22.69
C ARG A 697 1.44 -12.66 -22.56
N PHE A 698 0.79 -11.58 -22.97
CA PHE A 698 -0.65 -11.41 -22.88
C PHE A 698 -1.33 -11.68 -24.22
N SER A 699 -2.60 -12.10 -24.21
CA SER A 699 -3.41 -12.19 -25.43
C SER A 699 -3.96 -10.82 -25.85
N GLN A 700 -4.31 -10.68 -27.13
CA GLN A 700 -5.01 -9.50 -27.64
C GLN A 700 -6.35 -9.27 -26.91
N SER A 701 -7.11 -10.34 -26.69
CA SER A 701 -8.36 -10.34 -25.93
C SER A 701 -8.22 -9.78 -24.51
N TYR A 702 -7.19 -10.19 -23.78
CA TYR A 702 -6.92 -9.70 -22.43
C TYR A 702 -6.67 -8.20 -22.45
N TYR A 703 -5.80 -7.72 -23.34
CA TYR A 703 -5.52 -6.30 -23.47
C TYR A 703 -6.78 -5.48 -23.77
N GLN A 704 -7.65 -5.93 -24.67
CA GLN A 704 -8.87 -5.18 -25.00
C GLN A 704 -9.83 -5.07 -23.81
N LEU A 705 -10.02 -6.16 -23.06
CA LEU A 705 -10.93 -6.19 -21.93
C LEU A 705 -10.37 -5.50 -20.70
N PHE A 706 -9.07 -5.66 -20.42
CA PHE A 706 -8.36 -5.02 -19.30
C PHE A 706 -8.61 -3.51 -19.28
N LYS A 707 -8.53 -2.85 -20.44
CA LYS A 707 -8.79 -1.40 -20.58
C LYS A 707 -10.20 -0.96 -20.18
N MET A 708 -11.17 -1.87 -20.25
CA MET A 708 -12.56 -1.59 -19.88
C MET A 708 -12.83 -1.83 -18.39
N THR A 709 -11.81 -2.21 -17.62
CA THR A 709 -11.87 -2.43 -16.17
C THR A 709 -11.21 -1.30 -15.39
N ARG A 710 -11.49 -1.25 -14.08
CA ARG A 710 -10.82 -0.39 -13.11
C ARG A 710 -10.48 -1.25 -11.91
N GLY A 711 -9.19 -1.42 -11.65
CA GLY A 711 -8.65 -2.09 -10.48
C GLY A 711 -7.62 -1.19 -9.79
N PRO A 712 -7.18 -1.56 -8.58
CA PRO A 712 -6.04 -0.88 -7.96
C PRO A 712 -4.79 -1.08 -8.82
N GLY A 713 -4.09 0.00 -9.15
CA GLY A 713 -2.77 -0.11 -9.74
C GLY A 713 -1.77 -0.80 -8.80
N ILE A 714 -0.63 -1.23 -9.35
CA ILE A 714 0.46 -1.85 -8.59
C ILE A 714 1.01 -0.96 -7.45
N GLU A 715 0.77 0.36 -7.52
CA GLU A 715 1.09 1.37 -6.51
C GLU A 715 -0.15 2.19 -6.08
N SER A 716 -1.31 1.54 -5.97
CA SER A 716 -2.56 2.18 -5.54
C SER A 716 -2.49 2.79 -4.13
N ASP A 717 -3.44 3.67 -3.78
CA ASP A 717 -3.49 4.35 -2.47
C ASP A 717 -3.36 3.36 -1.28
N MET A 718 -2.43 3.63 -0.35
CA MET A 718 -2.23 2.80 0.85
C MET A 718 -3.34 2.88 1.89
N ALA A 719 -4.13 3.95 1.89
CA ALA A 719 -5.18 4.11 2.87
C ALA A 719 -6.25 3.01 2.71
N LEU A 720 -6.95 2.68 3.80
CA LEU A 720 -8.10 1.77 3.72
C LEU A 720 -9.14 2.33 2.73
N LEU A 721 -9.48 1.55 1.71
CA LEU A 721 -10.42 1.97 0.68
C LEU A 721 -11.86 1.93 1.20
N THR A 722 -12.70 2.84 0.70
CA THR A 722 -14.14 2.74 0.94
C THR A 722 -14.69 1.49 0.24
N ALA A 723 -15.70 0.86 0.84
CA ALA A 723 -16.35 -0.30 0.23
C ALA A 723 -16.77 0.00 -1.23
N LYS A 724 -16.51 -0.97 -2.11
CA LYS A 724 -16.72 -0.88 -3.56
C LYS A 724 -15.93 0.22 -4.30
N GLU A 725 -14.81 0.73 -3.77
CA GLU A 725 -13.90 1.66 -4.48
C GLU A 725 -13.42 1.04 -5.83
N PHE A 726 -12.90 -0.18 -5.78
CA PHE A 726 -12.62 -0.99 -6.97
C PHE A 726 -13.62 -2.14 -7.01
N SER A 727 -14.69 -1.96 -7.78
CA SER A 727 -15.78 -2.93 -7.87
C SER A 727 -16.14 -3.23 -9.31
N ALA A 728 -16.49 -4.50 -9.59
CA ALA A 728 -16.82 -4.94 -10.94
C ALA A 728 -17.93 -4.11 -11.61
N ASP A 729 -18.99 -3.73 -10.88
CA ASP A 729 -20.09 -2.90 -11.39
C ASP A 729 -19.75 -1.41 -11.62
N SER A 730 -18.56 -0.96 -11.18
CA SER A 730 -18.01 0.35 -11.57
C SER A 730 -17.23 0.32 -12.88
N THR A 731 -17.02 -0.86 -13.47
CA THR A 731 -16.29 -1.01 -14.74
C THR A 731 -17.19 -0.83 -15.95
N GLU A 732 -16.66 -0.22 -17.02
CA GLU A 732 -17.41 -0.04 -18.27
C GLU A 732 -17.85 -1.39 -18.85
N LEU A 733 -16.98 -2.42 -18.77
CA LEU A 733 -17.25 -3.76 -19.26
C LEU A 733 -18.54 -4.34 -18.65
N VAL A 734 -18.62 -4.36 -17.32
CA VAL A 734 -19.77 -4.94 -16.61
C VAL A 734 -21.03 -4.11 -16.83
N GLN A 735 -20.92 -2.78 -16.82
CA GLN A 735 -22.06 -1.89 -17.06
C GLN A 735 -22.64 -2.09 -18.46
N MET A 736 -21.78 -2.19 -19.48
CA MET A 736 -22.19 -2.44 -20.87
C MET A 736 -22.88 -3.80 -21.01
N LEU A 737 -22.30 -4.86 -20.45
CA LEU A 737 -22.85 -6.22 -20.52
C LEU A 737 -24.19 -6.33 -19.77
N LYS A 738 -24.32 -5.73 -18.58
CA LYS A 738 -25.59 -5.71 -17.82
C LYS A 738 -26.72 -4.99 -18.56
N LYS A 739 -26.40 -3.98 -19.37
CA LYS A 739 -27.36 -3.28 -20.25
C LYS A 739 -27.76 -4.09 -21.49
N GLY A 740 -27.20 -5.28 -21.69
CA GLY A 740 -27.63 -6.22 -22.73
C GLY A 740 -26.89 -6.12 -24.07
N HIS A 741 -25.64 -5.64 -24.07
CA HIS A 741 -24.75 -5.48 -25.24
C HIS A 741 -25.09 -6.40 -26.44
N HIS A 742 -25.82 -5.86 -27.42
CA HIS A 742 -26.17 -6.56 -28.67
C HIS A 742 -26.76 -7.96 -28.48
N GLY A 743 -27.59 -8.14 -27.45
CA GLY A 743 -28.28 -9.40 -27.17
C GLY A 743 -27.38 -10.51 -26.62
N VAL A 744 -26.10 -10.26 -26.33
CA VAL A 744 -25.19 -11.23 -25.70
C VAL A 744 -25.74 -11.65 -24.34
N LYS A 745 -25.79 -12.96 -24.09
CA LYS A 745 -26.27 -13.54 -22.82
C LYS A 745 -25.12 -14.20 -22.06
N ILE A 746 -24.83 -13.63 -20.90
CA ILE A 746 -23.88 -14.16 -19.92
C ILE A 746 -24.68 -14.85 -18.81
N ASN A 747 -24.38 -16.12 -18.56
CA ASN A 747 -25.05 -16.91 -17.54
C ASN A 747 -24.47 -16.64 -16.13
N PRO A 748 -25.09 -17.14 -15.05
CA PRO A 748 -24.65 -16.85 -13.69
C PRO A 748 -23.20 -17.30 -13.36
N SER A 749 -22.75 -18.46 -13.83
CA SER A 749 -21.40 -18.95 -13.54
C SER A 749 -20.33 -18.18 -14.33
N GLU A 750 -20.65 -17.78 -15.56
CA GLU A 750 -19.82 -16.87 -16.37
C GLU A 750 -19.69 -15.50 -15.69
N TRP A 751 -20.79 -14.96 -15.14
CA TRP A 751 -20.77 -13.71 -14.37
C TRP A 751 -19.86 -13.80 -13.14
N GLN A 752 -19.95 -14.89 -12.39
CA GLN A 752 -19.09 -15.10 -11.21
C GLN A 752 -17.61 -15.09 -11.59
N ARG A 753 -17.22 -15.72 -12.72
CA ARG A 753 -15.83 -15.70 -13.20
C ARG A 753 -15.39 -14.29 -13.61
N ILE A 754 -16.25 -13.52 -14.30
CA ILE A 754 -15.95 -12.13 -14.68
C ILE A 754 -15.77 -11.25 -13.43
N TYR A 755 -16.65 -11.38 -12.43
CA TYR A 755 -16.51 -10.64 -11.18
C TYR A 755 -15.24 -11.03 -10.44
N GLN A 756 -14.97 -12.32 -10.31
CA GLN A 756 -13.75 -12.81 -9.66
C GLN A 756 -12.48 -12.32 -10.35
N TRP A 757 -12.44 -12.30 -11.69
CA TRP A 757 -11.30 -11.76 -12.44
C TRP A 757 -11.04 -10.29 -12.06
N ILE A 758 -12.09 -9.46 -11.99
CA ILE A 758 -11.97 -8.06 -11.62
C ILE A 758 -11.61 -7.90 -10.13
N ASP A 759 -12.28 -8.63 -9.24
CA ASP A 759 -12.03 -8.64 -7.79
C ASP A 759 -10.58 -9.06 -7.47
N PHE A 760 -9.96 -9.87 -8.32
CA PHE A 760 -8.56 -10.31 -8.20
C PHE A 760 -7.55 -9.32 -8.80
N ASN A 761 -8.00 -8.14 -9.24
CA ASN A 761 -7.19 -7.14 -9.91
C ASN A 761 -6.73 -7.56 -11.32
N THR A 762 -7.59 -8.27 -12.04
CA THR A 762 -7.43 -8.63 -13.46
C THR A 762 -6.13 -9.36 -13.86
N PRO A 763 -5.71 -10.43 -13.14
CA PRO A 763 -4.53 -11.20 -13.55
C PRO A 763 -4.76 -11.85 -14.92
N PHE A 764 -3.68 -12.04 -15.69
CA PHE A 764 -3.67 -12.88 -16.89
C PHE A 764 -3.11 -14.27 -16.58
N HIS A 765 -1.91 -14.32 -15.99
CA HIS A 765 -1.21 -15.55 -15.66
C HIS A 765 -1.65 -16.07 -14.29
N GLY A 766 -2.06 -17.34 -14.23
CA GLY A 766 -2.37 -18.05 -12.99
C GLY A 766 -1.23 -18.94 -12.49
N ASP A 767 -0.11 -19.04 -13.20
CA ASP A 767 1.00 -19.90 -12.80
C ASP A 767 2.34 -19.24 -13.15
N ARG A 768 3.35 -19.39 -12.28
CA ARG A 768 4.69 -18.83 -12.50
C ARG A 768 5.36 -19.42 -13.74
N LEU A 769 5.11 -20.69 -14.05
CA LEU A 769 5.61 -21.34 -15.25
C LEU A 769 4.94 -20.80 -16.51
N ASP A 770 3.70 -20.29 -16.48
CA ASP A 770 3.11 -19.61 -17.64
C ASP A 770 3.90 -18.35 -18.02
N ILE A 771 4.43 -17.66 -17.02
CA ILE A 771 5.25 -16.45 -17.21
C ILE A 771 6.57 -16.82 -17.87
N VAL A 772 7.27 -17.86 -17.37
CA VAL A 772 8.65 -18.17 -17.78
C VAL A 772 8.81 -19.29 -18.81
N ARG A 773 7.73 -19.96 -19.24
CA ARG A 773 7.80 -21.13 -20.14
C ARG A 773 8.65 -20.86 -21.37
N GLY A 774 9.56 -21.79 -21.68
CA GLY A 774 10.44 -21.72 -22.83
C GLY A 774 11.53 -20.64 -22.74
N LEU A 775 11.68 -19.98 -21.58
CA LEU A 775 12.77 -19.04 -21.32
C LEU A 775 13.93 -19.74 -20.61
N PRO A 776 15.17 -19.23 -20.73
CA PRO A 776 16.34 -19.80 -20.04
C PRO A 776 16.20 -19.89 -18.51
N VAL A 777 15.30 -19.10 -17.94
CA VAL A 777 15.04 -18.98 -16.49
C VAL A 777 14.04 -20.02 -15.96
N GLU A 778 13.31 -20.73 -16.84
CA GLU A 778 12.32 -21.74 -16.43
C GLU A 778 12.93 -22.80 -15.50
N LYS A 779 14.15 -23.24 -15.80
CA LYS A 779 14.88 -24.20 -14.97
C LYS A 779 15.12 -23.66 -13.56
N GLY A 780 15.52 -22.40 -13.42
CA GLY A 780 15.75 -21.75 -12.13
C GLY A 780 14.49 -21.69 -11.28
N VAL A 781 13.34 -21.36 -11.89
CA VAL A 781 12.04 -21.32 -11.23
C VAL A 781 11.64 -22.70 -10.71
N ARG A 782 11.74 -23.75 -11.54
CA ARG A 782 11.43 -25.13 -11.12
C ARG A 782 12.33 -25.61 -9.98
N LEU A 783 13.62 -25.31 -10.04
CA LEU A 783 14.56 -25.62 -8.96
C LEU A 783 14.22 -24.85 -7.67
N GLY A 784 13.81 -23.59 -7.80
CA GLY A 784 13.32 -22.77 -6.69
C GLY A 784 12.09 -23.34 -6.01
N MET A 785 11.07 -23.71 -6.79
CA MET A 785 9.86 -24.38 -6.31
C MET A 785 10.19 -25.67 -5.56
N LYS A 786 11.04 -26.51 -6.16
CA LYS A 786 11.51 -27.75 -5.53
C LYS A 786 12.22 -27.47 -4.20
N ARG A 787 13.16 -26.54 -4.19
CA ARG A 787 13.96 -26.20 -3.00
C ARG A 787 13.10 -25.63 -1.87
N SER A 788 12.16 -24.76 -2.20
CA SER A 788 11.15 -24.26 -1.26
C SER A 788 10.33 -25.39 -0.63
N ASN A 789 9.89 -26.37 -1.43
CA ASN A 789 9.10 -27.49 -0.93
C ASN A 789 9.93 -28.44 -0.05
N GLU A 790 11.21 -28.66 -0.37
CA GLU A 790 12.16 -29.41 0.47
C GLU A 790 12.34 -28.74 1.84
N LEU A 791 12.56 -27.42 1.86
CA LEU A 791 12.74 -26.67 3.11
C LEU A 791 11.44 -26.58 3.93
N ALA A 792 10.29 -26.47 3.27
CA ALA A 792 8.99 -26.54 3.93
C ALA A 792 8.79 -27.88 4.65
N ALA A 793 9.20 -29.00 4.05
CA ALA A 793 9.12 -30.32 4.70
C ALA A 793 9.99 -30.44 5.96
N ILE A 794 11.02 -29.58 6.10
CA ILE A 794 11.91 -29.55 7.27
C ILE A 794 11.35 -28.62 8.36
N TYR A 795 10.87 -27.43 8.00
CA TYR A 795 10.57 -26.37 8.96
C TYR A 795 9.09 -26.03 9.15
N SER A 796 8.20 -26.55 8.29
CA SER A 796 6.84 -26.03 8.18
C SER A 796 5.84 -27.14 7.93
N ALA A 797 5.16 -27.57 9.00
CA ALA A 797 4.04 -28.50 8.87
C ALA A 797 2.93 -27.89 8.00
N TYR A 798 2.38 -28.67 7.06
CA TYR A 798 1.19 -28.33 6.25
C TYR A 798 1.27 -27.05 5.40
N ARG A 799 2.44 -26.46 5.20
CA ARG A 799 2.58 -25.34 4.25
C ARG A 799 2.16 -25.80 2.86
N THR A 800 1.31 -25.00 2.21
CA THR A 800 0.93 -25.25 0.81
C THR A 800 2.18 -25.24 -0.08
N PRO A 801 2.50 -26.34 -0.78
CA PRO A 801 3.68 -26.40 -1.65
C PRO A 801 3.48 -25.54 -2.91
N PHE A 802 4.58 -25.07 -3.49
CA PHE A 802 4.53 -24.50 -4.84
C PHE A 802 4.20 -25.58 -5.87
N GLY A 803 3.34 -25.23 -6.84
CA GLY A 803 2.98 -26.11 -7.94
C GLY A 803 4.21 -26.42 -8.81
N ASN A 804 4.54 -27.70 -9.00
CA ASN A 804 5.64 -28.13 -9.89
C ASN A 804 5.12 -28.75 -11.20
N THR A 805 3.81 -28.78 -11.38
CA THR A 805 3.14 -29.29 -12.59
C THR A 805 3.08 -28.21 -13.66
N ASN A 806 2.98 -28.62 -14.93
CA ASN A 806 2.73 -27.65 -15.99
C ASN A 806 1.33 -27.06 -15.84
N PRO A 807 1.15 -25.75 -16.04
CA PRO A 807 -0.16 -25.14 -15.97
C PRO A 807 -1.13 -25.74 -16.99
N PRO A 808 -2.42 -25.83 -16.63
CA PRO A 808 -3.46 -26.39 -17.49
C PRO A 808 -3.51 -25.66 -18.83
N LYS A 809 -3.76 -26.42 -19.90
CA LYS A 809 -3.87 -25.83 -21.25
C LYS A 809 -5.23 -25.14 -21.38
N PRO A 810 -5.28 -23.89 -21.88
CA PRO A 810 -6.54 -23.23 -22.21
C PRO A 810 -7.40 -24.09 -23.13
N GLN A 811 -8.67 -24.26 -22.77
CA GLN A 811 -9.66 -24.87 -23.66
C GLN A 811 -10.12 -23.82 -24.67
N LYS A 812 -9.86 -24.08 -25.96
CA LYS A 812 -10.41 -23.26 -27.04
C LYS A 812 -11.82 -23.73 -27.36
N LEU A 813 -12.80 -22.84 -27.20
CA LEU A 813 -14.20 -23.13 -27.53
C LEU A 813 -14.58 -22.51 -28.88
N PRO A 814 -15.45 -23.14 -29.69
CA PRO A 814 -15.91 -22.53 -30.93
C PRO A 814 -16.83 -21.32 -30.64
N PRO A 815 -16.78 -20.26 -31.46
CA PRO A 815 -17.69 -19.13 -31.33
C PRO A 815 -19.13 -19.56 -31.56
N LEU A 816 -20.04 -19.04 -30.72
CA LEU A 816 -21.47 -19.16 -30.98
C LEU A 816 -21.85 -18.28 -32.18
N PRO A 817 -22.98 -18.55 -32.85
CA PRO A 817 -23.51 -17.66 -33.87
C PRO A 817 -23.71 -16.24 -33.33
N VAL A 818 -23.53 -15.25 -34.21
CA VAL A 818 -23.87 -13.85 -33.90
C VAL A 818 -25.32 -13.78 -33.37
N PRO A 819 -25.57 -13.20 -32.18
CA PRO A 819 -26.91 -13.11 -31.63
C PRO A 819 -27.87 -12.40 -32.59
N ASP A 820 -29.12 -12.89 -32.67
CA ASP A 820 -30.15 -12.23 -33.49
C ASP A 820 -30.45 -10.83 -32.94
N GLN A 821 -30.09 -9.82 -33.73
CA GLN A 821 -30.30 -8.41 -33.41
C GLN A 821 -31.73 -7.93 -33.69
N ASN A 822 -32.62 -8.78 -34.24
CA ASN A 822 -33.98 -8.38 -34.59
C ASN A 822 -34.78 -7.89 -33.39
N ALA A 823 -34.64 -8.53 -32.23
CA ALA A 823 -35.32 -8.11 -31.00
C ALA A 823 -34.85 -6.72 -30.54
N GLU A 824 -33.54 -6.44 -30.60
CA GLU A 824 -33.01 -5.10 -30.29
C GLU A 824 -33.48 -4.06 -31.33
N LYS A 825 -33.44 -4.39 -32.63
CA LYS A 825 -33.95 -3.51 -33.70
C LYS A 825 -35.43 -3.19 -33.52
N GLN A 826 -36.25 -4.19 -33.19
CA GLN A 826 -37.67 -4.01 -32.90
C GLN A 826 -37.87 -3.15 -31.66
N THR A 827 -37.10 -3.37 -30.60
CA THR A 827 -37.14 -2.56 -29.37
C THR A 827 -36.77 -1.10 -29.67
N ARG A 828 -35.71 -0.86 -30.46
CA ARG A 828 -35.30 0.48 -30.90
C ARG A 828 -36.36 1.16 -31.76
N ALA A 829 -36.91 0.44 -32.76
CA ALA A 829 -37.96 0.96 -33.63
C ALA A 829 -39.23 1.31 -32.85
N ALA A 830 -39.68 0.42 -31.96
CA ALA A 830 -40.85 0.63 -31.11
C ALA A 830 -40.64 1.73 -30.06
N GLY A 831 -39.39 1.90 -29.60
CA GLY A 831 -39.02 2.89 -28.59
C GLY A 831 -38.61 4.26 -29.15
N THR A 832 -38.70 4.49 -30.46
CA THR A 832 -38.37 5.78 -31.08
C THR A 832 -39.58 6.71 -31.08
N LEU A 833 -39.41 7.92 -30.55
CA LEU A 833 -40.39 9.01 -30.66
C LEU A 833 -39.70 10.29 -31.17
N PRO A 834 -40.38 11.14 -31.96
CA PRO A 834 -39.83 12.45 -32.32
C PRO A 834 -39.50 13.26 -31.06
N PHE A 835 -38.30 13.82 -31.01
CA PHE A 835 -37.95 14.73 -29.95
C PHE A 835 -38.79 16.01 -30.09
N LYS A 836 -39.51 16.37 -29.02
CA LYS A 836 -40.24 17.62 -28.90
C LYS A 836 -39.84 18.26 -27.58
N ALA A 837 -39.66 19.57 -27.55
CA ALA A 837 -39.43 20.34 -26.33
C ALA A 837 -40.22 21.64 -26.38
N THR A 838 -40.90 21.98 -25.28
CA THR A 838 -41.63 23.25 -25.12
C THR A 838 -41.42 23.79 -23.72
N THR A 839 -41.14 25.09 -23.58
CA THR A 839 -40.93 25.76 -22.31
C THR A 839 -42.08 26.70 -21.99
N SER A 840 -42.36 26.90 -20.70
CA SER A 840 -43.19 28.01 -20.23
C SER A 840 -42.40 29.32 -20.25
N THR A 841 -43.04 30.45 -20.56
CA THR A 841 -42.41 31.78 -20.70
C THR A 841 -42.10 32.49 -19.38
N SER A 842 -41.95 31.76 -18.27
CA SER A 842 -41.61 32.37 -16.98
C SER A 842 -40.11 32.62 -16.86
N LYS A 843 -39.70 33.88 -16.63
CA LYS A 843 -38.35 34.21 -16.17
C LYS A 843 -38.41 34.51 -14.67
N ARG A 844 -37.59 33.85 -13.86
CA ARG A 844 -37.33 34.21 -12.46
C ARG A 844 -35.85 34.54 -12.28
N ASN A 845 -35.54 35.36 -11.28
CA ASN A 845 -34.16 35.69 -10.94
C ASN A 845 -33.41 34.48 -10.39
N ASN A 846 -32.11 34.41 -10.68
CA ASN A 846 -31.19 33.47 -10.04
C ASN A 846 -31.13 33.78 -8.54
N ILE A 847 -30.81 32.76 -7.73
CA ILE A 847 -30.71 32.88 -6.27
C ILE A 847 -29.35 32.39 -5.80
N THR A 848 -28.92 32.86 -4.64
CA THR A 848 -27.70 32.39 -3.97
C THR A 848 -28.05 31.90 -2.57
N LEU A 849 -27.52 30.74 -2.20
CA LEU A 849 -27.63 30.16 -0.86
C LEU A 849 -26.32 30.38 -0.11
N ASP A 850 -26.39 30.96 1.08
CA ASP A 850 -25.23 31.12 1.96
C ASP A 850 -25.02 29.87 2.83
N LEU A 851 -23.83 29.27 2.74
CA LEU A 851 -23.40 28.13 3.54
C LEU A 851 -22.66 28.58 4.82
N GLY A 852 -22.38 29.88 4.96
CA GLY A 852 -21.60 30.50 6.02
C GLY A 852 -20.09 30.28 5.86
N ARG A 853 -19.30 31.16 6.49
CA ARG A 853 -17.83 31.23 6.37
C ARG A 853 -17.34 31.45 4.92
N GLY A 854 -18.01 32.34 4.19
CA GLY A 854 -17.59 32.75 2.84
C GLY A 854 -17.85 31.72 1.74
N GLN A 855 -18.61 30.65 2.01
CA GLN A 855 -19.04 29.67 1.01
C GLN A 855 -20.50 29.91 0.61
N SER A 856 -20.79 29.86 -0.69
CA SER A 856 -22.15 30.03 -1.22
C SER A 856 -22.40 29.13 -2.44
N ILE A 857 -23.68 28.88 -2.75
CA ILE A 857 -24.12 28.14 -3.94
C ILE A 857 -25.03 29.05 -4.75
N ASN A 858 -24.70 29.30 -6.01
CA ASN A 858 -25.57 30.02 -6.94
C ASN A 858 -26.47 29.02 -7.68
N LEU A 859 -27.73 29.40 -7.87
CA LEU A 859 -28.71 28.60 -8.59
C LEU A 859 -29.38 29.42 -9.69
N VAL A 860 -29.51 28.81 -10.86
CA VAL A 860 -30.19 29.36 -12.04
C VAL A 860 -31.62 28.83 -12.12
N TYR A 861 -32.55 29.66 -12.59
CA TYR A 861 -33.94 29.24 -12.76
C TYR A 861 -34.12 28.40 -14.03
N ILE A 862 -34.69 27.21 -13.87
CA ILE A 862 -35.01 26.26 -14.94
C ILE A 862 -36.52 26.28 -15.19
N PRO A 863 -36.98 26.60 -16.41
CA PRO A 863 -38.41 26.77 -16.68
C PRO A 863 -39.15 25.43 -16.68
N ALA A 864 -40.42 25.45 -16.27
CA ALA A 864 -41.36 24.34 -16.52
C ALA A 864 -41.51 24.09 -18.03
N GLY A 865 -41.84 22.86 -18.41
CA GLY A 865 -41.95 22.49 -19.82
C GLY A 865 -42.29 21.01 -20.05
N LYS A 866 -42.28 20.62 -21.32
CA LYS A 866 -42.43 19.23 -21.75
C LYS A 866 -41.31 18.86 -22.69
N PHE A 867 -40.78 17.64 -22.58
CA PHE A 867 -39.77 17.13 -23.50
C PHE A 867 -39.92 15.63 -23.77
N THR A 868 -39.28 15.14 -24.83
CA THR A 868 -39.12 13.69 -25.05
C THR A 868 -37.88 13.20 -24.31
N MET A 869 -38.06 12.36 -23.30
CA MET A 869 -36.98 11.77 -22.48
C MET A 869 -36.47 10.47 -23.09
N GLY A 870 -35.17 10.22 -22.97
CA GLY A 870 -34.51 9.03 -23.53
C GLY A 870 -33.86 9.27 -24.90
N SER A 871 -33.40 8.19 -25.54
CA SER A 871 -32.68 8.25 -26.82
C SER A 871 -32.86 6.99 -27.67
N ALA A 872 -33.20 7.19 -28.95
CA ALA A 872 -33.30 6.12 -29.94
C ALA A 872 -31.95 5.43 -30.20
N ASP A 873 -30.88 6.22 -30.16
CA ASP A 873 -29.50 5.79 -30.43
C ASP A 873 -28.73 5.44 -29.14
N GLY A 874 -29.39 5.51 -27.98
CA GLY A 874 -28.83 5.22 -26.67
C GLY A 874 -28.71 3.73 -26.34
N ALA A 875 -28.33 3.43 -25.09
CA ALA A 875 -28.41 2.07 -24.56
C ALA A 875 -29.88 1.62 -24.36
N LEU A 876 -30.12 0.31 -24.21
CA LEU A 876 -31.47 -0.24 -24.09
C LEU A 876 -32.24 0.31 -22.87
N ASP A 877 -31.54 0.74 -21.82
CA ASP A 877 -32.13 1.35 -20.63
C ASP A 877 -32.50 2.85 -20.80
N GLU A 878 -32.25 3.40 -21.99
CA GLU A 878 -32.67 4.74 -22.44
C GLU A 878 -33.92 4.68 -23.34
N LEU A 879 -34.48 3.48 -23.52
CA LEU A 879 -35.67 3.17 -24.32
C LEU A 879 -36.81 2.58 -23.47
N PRO A 880 -38.07 2.79 -23.86
CA PRO A 880 -38.51 3.63 -24.97
C PRO A 880 -38.37 5.12 -24.63
N MET A 881 -38.16 5.93 -25.67
CA MET A 881 -38.35 7.36 -25.58
C MET A 881 -39.81 7.64 -25.20
N HIS A 882 -40.05 8.60 -24.32
CA HIS A 882 -41.40 8.90 -23.84
C HIS A 882 -41.58 10.39 -23.52
N PRO A 883 -42.80 10.94 -23.67
CA PRO A 883 -43.09 12.32 -23.26
C PRO A 883 -42.97 12.46 -21.75
N GLN A 884 -42.23 13.47 -21.30
CA GLN A 884 -42.05 13.81 -19.89
C GLN A 884 -42.45 15.27 -19.66
N THR A 885 -43.18 15.52 -18.57
CA THR A 885 -43.60 16.88 -18.17
C THR A 885 -42.84 17.31 -16.92
N ILE A 886 -42.33 18.53 -16.94
CA ILE A 886 -41.80 19.26 -15.79
C ILE A 886 -42.85 20.30 -15.40
N HIS A 887 -43.62 20.00 -14.35
CA HIS A 887 -44.83 20.77 -14.00
C HIS A 887 -44.52 22.17 -13.48
N ASN A 888 -43.49 22.30 -12.65
CA ASN A 888 -43.08 23.57 -12.04
C ASN A 888 -41.64 23.87 -12.44
N GLY A 889 -41.34 25.17 -12.67
CA GLY A 889 -39.97 25.62 -12.78
C GLY A 889 -39.30 25.58 -11.41
N PHE A 890 -38.01 25.33 -11.39
CA PHE A 890 -37.21 25.12 -10.17
C PHE A 890 -35.88 25.84 -10.32
N TRP A 891 -35.17 26.10 -9.23
CA TRP A 891 -33.79 26.59 -9.30
C TRP A 891 -32.83 25.43 -9.19
N MET A 892 -31.77 25.42 -9.99
CA MET A 892 -30.74 24.38 -9.97
C MET A 892 -29.38 25.02 -9.77
N ALA A 893 -28.53 24.41 -8.94
CA ALA A 893 -27.15 24.86 -8.80
C ALA A 893 -26.46 24.91 -10.16
N GLU A 894 -25.81 26.05 -10.44
CA GLU A 894 -25.20 26.29 -11.75
C GLU A 894 -24.04 25.34 -12.05
N SER A 895 -23.45 24.74 -11.02
CA SER A 895 -22.41 23.73 -11.10
C SER A 895 -22.54 22.71 -9.96
N GLU A 896 -21.66 21.71 -9.96
CA GLU A 896 -21.53 20.69 -8.94
C GLU A 896 -21.08 21.28 -7.59
N ILE A 897 -21.43 20.59 -6.51
CA ILE A 897 -21.00 20.95 -5.16
C ILE A 897 -19.50 20.68 -5.00
N THR A 898 -18.75 21.64 -4.46
CA THR A 898 -17.30 21.51 -4.25
C THR A 898 -16.94 20.83 -2.92
N ASN A 899 -15.70 20.37 -2.79
CA ASN A 899 -15.15 19.85 -1.54
C ASN A 899 -15.31 20.85 -0.37
N ALA A 900 -15.01 22.13 -0.59
CA ALA A 900 -15.17 23.17 0.44
C ALA A 900 -16.63 23.35 0.88
N GLN A 901 -17.58 23.31 -0.06
CA GLN A 901 -19.00 23.40 0.22
C GLN A 901 -19.49 22.16 0.99
N MET A 902 -19.08 20.95 0.58
CA MET A 902 -19.42 19.71 1.27
C MET A 902 -18.88 19.69 2.71
N ARG A 903 -17.67 20.24 2.94
CA ARG A 903 -17.08 20.37 4.29
C ARG A 903 -17.80 21.36 5.20
N ARG A 904 -18.71 22.19 4.68
CA ARG A 904 -19.63 22.99 5.51
C ARG A 904 -20.67 22.11 6.22
N PHE A 905 -21.06 21.01 5.60
CA PHE A 905 -21.95 19.99 6.17
C PHE A 905 -21.16 18.92 6.94
N ASN A 906 -20.16 18.32 6.30
CA ASN A 906 -19.33 17.26 6.88
C ASN A 906 -17.85 17.65 6.87
N PRO A 907 -17.30 18.19 7.96
CA PRO A 907 -15.90 18.63 8.03
C PRO A 907 -14.87 17.55 7.67
N ASN A 908 -15.23 16.27 7.80
CA ASN A 908 -14.37 15.12 7.51
C ASN A 908 -14.50 14.60 6.06
N HIS A 909 -15.25 15.29 5.20
CA HIS A 909 -15.38 14.89 3.80
C HIS A 909 -14.01 14.92 3.09
N ASN A 910 -13.69 13.81 2.43
CA ASN A 910 -12.43 13.59 1.73
C ASN A 910 -12.68 12.85 0.40
N SER A 911 -12.50 13.55 -0.72
CA SER A 911 -12.55 13.01 -2.09
C SER A 911 -11.32 12.19 -2.46
N ARG A 912 -10.29 12.15 -1.61
CA ARG A 912 -9.07 11.32 -1.70
C ARG A 912 -8.23 11.60 -2.95
N TYR A 913 -7.52 10.56 -3.39
CA TYR A 913 -6.63 10.55 -4.54
C TYR A 913 -7.19 9.67 -5.65
N GLU A 914 -6.82 9.95 -6.90
CA GLU A 914 -6.98 9.06 -8.04
C GLU A 914 -5.66 8.34 -8.33
N ASP A 915 -5.74 7.03 -8.57
CA ASP A 915 -4.59 6.15 -8.83
C ASP A 915 -3.75 6.60 -10.03
N ARG A 916 -2.47 6.22 -10.04
CA ARG A 916 -1.58 6.35 -11.20
C ARG A 916 -1.12 4.99 -11.69
N HIS A 917 -0.68 4.93 -12.95
CA HIS A 917 -0.25 3.68 -13.56
C HIS A 917 1.26 3.53 -13.52
N GLY A 918 1.73 2.29 -13.49
CA GLY A 918 3.14 2.02 -13.41
C GLY A 918 3.76 2.34 -12.05
N TYR A 919 5.07 2.53 -12.07
CA TYR A 919 5.91 2.37 -10.88
C TYR A 919 6.22 3.70 -10.18
N GLN A 920 5.91 3.76 -8.89
CA GLN A 920 5.85 4.97 -8.07
C GLN A 920 6.72 4.82 -6.82
N PHE A 921 7.46 5.86 -6.45
CA PHE A 921 8.30 5.86 -5.25
C PHE A 921 8.02 7.07 -4.38
N GLY A 922 7.66 6.83 -3.12
CA GLY A 922 7.73 7.86 -2.09
C GLY A 922 6.81 9.06 -2.28
N GLN A 923 5.64 8.86 -2.87
CA GLN A 923 4.67 9.91 -3.18
C GLN A 923 3.24 9.39 -3.10
N THR A 924 2.27 10.29 -2.99
CA THR A 924 0.83 9.96 -3.06
C THR A 924 0.34 9.94 -4.51
N CYS A 925 -0.85 9.35 -4.75
CA CYS A 925 -1.50 9.40 -6.06
C CYS A 925 -1.99 10.83 -6.39
N TYR A 926 -2.81 11.02 -7.43
CA TYR A 926 -3.27 12.35 -7.84
C TYR A 926 -4.33 12.92 -6.89
N ASP A 927 -4.06 14.06 -6.24
CA ASP A 927 -5.02 14.67 -5.30
C ASP A 927 -6.27 15.22 -6.02
N VAL A 928 -7.45 14.75 -5.63
CA VAL A 928 -8.75 15.24 -6.10
C VAL A 928 -9.60 15.85 -4.97
N ASN A 929 -8.96 16.15 -3.83
CA ASN A 929 -9.59 16.60 -2.59
C ASN A 929 -9.42 18.11 -2.32
N GLY A 930 -8.79 18.84 -3.23
CA GLY A 930 -8.65 20.30 -3.16
C GLY A 930 -10.00 21.03 -3.02
N ASP A 931 -10.02 22.12 -2.24
CA ASP A 931 -11.24 22.84 -1.84
C ASP A 931 -12.14 23.28 -3.01
N THR A 932 -11.54 23.65 -4.14
CA THR A 932 -12.25 24.15 -5.33
C THR A 932 -12.74 23.05 -6.27
N LEU A 933 -12.25 21.82 -6.11
CA LEU A 933 -12.65 20.68 -6.94
C LEU A 933 -14.05 20.18 -6.55
N PRO A 934 -14.79 19.54 -7.48
CA PRO A 934 -16.07 18.90 -7.17
C PRO A 934 -15.90 17.84 -6.08
N ALA A 935 -16.87 17.76 -5.18
CA ALA A 935 -16.94 16.72 -4.17
C ALA A 935 -17.32 15.39 -4.84
N VAL A 936 -16.46 14.37 -4.71
CA VAL A 936 -16.65 13.01 -5.21
C VAL A 936 -16.45 11.99 -4.09
N ARG A 937 -16.53 10.68 -4.38
CA ARG A 937 -16.45 9.61 -3.36
C ARG A 937 -17.44 9.81 -2.21
N LEU A 938 -18.65 10.23 -2.57
CA LEU A 938 -19.78 10.39 -1.67
C LEU A 938 -20.93 9.52 -2.16
N SER A 939 -21.67 8.99 -1.19
CA SER A 939 -22.83 8.16 -1.46
C SER A 939 -24.05 9.02 -1.81
N TRP A 940 -25.07 8.42 -2.41
CA TRP A 940 -26.37 9.08 -2.59
C TRP A 940 -26.96 9.53 -1.24
N ASP A 941 -26.72 8.74 -0.19
CA ASP A 941 -27.13 9.06 1.18
C ASP A 941 -26.41 10.30 1.72
N ASP A 942 -25.10 10.45 1.47
CA ASP A 942 -24.34 11.65 1.83
C ASP A 942 -24.87 12.90 1.10
N ALA A 943 -25.13 12.78 -0.21
CA ALA A 943 -25.65 13.86 -1.04
C ALA A 943 -27.05 14.32 -0.60
N THR A 944 -27.91 13.36 -0.25
CA THR A 944 -29.26 13.64 0.24
C THR A 944 -29.23 14.27 1.63
N ALA A 945 -28.35 13.80 2.52
CA ALA A 945 -28.15 14.38 3.85
C ALA A 945 -27.65 15.84 3.77
N PHE A 946 -26.78 16.15 2.81
CA PHE A 946 -26.37 17.52 2.51
C PHE A 946 -27.57 18.41 2.13
N CYS A 947 -28.45 17.92 1.25
CA CYS A 947 -29.66 18.65 0.84
C CYS A 947 -30.62 18.90 2.01
N GLN A 948 -30.80 17.91 2.89
CA GLN A 948 -31.63 18.01 4.09
C GLN A 948 -31.06 19.05 5.07
N TRP A 949 -29.76 19.00 5.34
CA TRP A 949 -29.07 19.98 6.17
C TRP A 949 -29.23 21.40 5.62
N LEU A 950 -29.05 21.59 4.30
CA LEU A 950 -29.17 22.89 3.69
C LEU A 950 -30.61 23.40 3.67
N SER A 951 -31.59 22.50 3.52
CA SER A 951 -33.02 22.83 3.64
C SER A 951 -33.34 23.39 5.02
N GLN A 952 -32.88 22.69 6.07
CA GLN A 952 -33.06 23.13 7.46
C GLN A 952 -32.40 24.49 7.72
N LYS A 953 -31.20 24.70 7.16
CA LYS A 953 -30.45 25.93 7.32
C LYS A 953 -31.09 27.14 6.64
N THR A 954 -31.70 26.94 5.47
CA THR A 954 -32.20 28.04 4.63
C THR A 954 -33.71 28.24 4.69
N GLY A 955 -34.45 27.27 5.25
CA GLY A 955 -35.91 27.24 5.20
C GLY A 955 -36.49 26.96 3.80
N LYS A 956 -35.65 26.60 2.82
CA LYS A 956 -36.06 26.28 1.44
C LYS A 956 -36.17 24.76 1.27
N LYS A 957 -37.01 24.32 0.33
CA LYS A 957 -37.12 22.91 -0.04
C LYS A 957 -35.99 22.54 -1.01
N ILE A 958 -34.90 21.98 -0.49
CA ILE A 958 -33.70 21.61 -1.26
C ILE A 958 -33.61 20.10 -1.41
N SER A 959 -33.33 19.63 -2.63
CA SER A 959 -33.11 18.21 -2.91
C SER A 959 -32.10 18.00 -4.03
N LEU A 960 -31.72 16.75 -4.29
CA LEU A 960 -31.15 16.37 -5.58
C LEU A 960 -32.22 16.54 -6.68
N PRO A 961 -31.84 16.81 -7.94
CA PRO A 961 -32.80 16.78 -9.04
C PRO A 961 -33.37 15.37 -9.22
N THR A 962 -34.62 15.26 -9.68
CA THR A 962 -35.07 14.01 -10.31
C THR A 962 -34.27 13.75 -11.57
N GLU A 963 -34.26 12.50 -12.01
CA GLU A 963 -33.68 12.14 -13.29
C GLU A 963 -34.25 12.96 -14.46
N SER A 964 -35.57 13.18 -14.47
CA SER A 964 -36.24 13.96 -15.51
C SER A 964 -35.90 15.45 -15.44
N GLN A 965 -35.79 16.03 -14.24
CA GLN A 965 -35.34 17.41 -14.04
C GLN A 965 -33.90 17.58 -14.53
N TRP A 966 -33.03 16.62 -14.23
CA TRP A 966 -31.64 16.64 -14.67
C TRP A 966 -31.53 16.58 -16.20
N GLU A 967 -32.20 15.64 -16.86
CA GLU A 967 -32.13 15.51 -18.32
C GLU A 967 -32.72 16.74 -19.03
N TRP A 968 -33.84 17.27 -18.50
CA TRP A 968 -34.43 18.51 -18.99
C TRP A 968 -33.44 19.68 -18.92
N ALA A 969 -32.83 19.85 -17.76
CA ALA A 969 -31.83 20.89 -17.49
C ALA A 969 -30.58 20.75 -18.37
N CYS A 970 -30.10 19.51 -18.55
CA CYS A 970 -28.93 19.18 -19.37
C CYS A 970 -29.17 19.54 -20.84
N ARG A 971 -30.31 19.11 -21.40
CA ARG A 971 -30.67 19.32 -22.81
C ARG A 971 -30.91 20.78 -23.15
N ALA A 972 -31.47 21.57 -22.23
CA ALA A 972 -31.87 22.96 -22.47
C ALA A 972 -32.62 23.13 -23.81
N THR A 973 -33.64 22.29 -24.05
CA THR A 973 -34.46 22.16 -25.28
C THR A 973 -33.82 21.52 -26.51
N ARG A 974 -32.54 21.11 -26.45
CA ARG A 974 -31.86 20.47 -27.58
C ARG A 974 -32.22 18.98 -27.71
N ALA A 975 -32.45 18.56 -28.96
CA ALA A 975 -32.73 17.18 -29.33
C ALA A 975 -31.46 16.31 -29.43
N THR A 976 -30.33 16.96 -29.70
CA THR A 976 -29.03 16.31 -29.91
C THR A 976 -28.51 15.66 -28.63
N PRO A 977 -27.59 14.67 -28.72
CA PRO A 977 -27.00 14.01 -27.56
C PRO A 977 -26.38 14.98 -26.56
N PHE A 978 -25.78 16.06 -27.03
CA PHE A 978 -25.24 17.16 -26.23
C PHE A 978 -25.99 18.47 -26.53
N TRP A 979 -26.02 19.40 -25.56
CA TRP A 979 -26.58 20.73 -25.82
C TRP A 979 -25.80 21.51 -26.89
N PHE A 980 -24.53 21.16 -27.09
CA PHE A 980 -23.60 21.78 -28.04
C PHE A 980 -23.47 21.02 -29.38
N GLY A 981 -24.08 19.85 -29.53
CA GLY A 981 -23.98 19.09 -30.79
C GLY A 981 -24.16 17.58 -30.65
N ASP A 982 -23.62 16.84 -31.61
CA ASP A 982 -23.60 15.38 -31.64
C ASP A 982 -22.36 14.79 -30.92
N GLN A 983 -22.21 13.47 -30.94
CA GLN A 983 -21.07 12.79 -30.31
C GLN A 983 -19.71 13.03 -31.00
N GLY A 984 -19.71 13.50 -32.24
CA GLY A 984 -18.49 13.84 -32.98
C GLY A 984 -18.08 15.31 -32.84
N THR A 985 -18.88 16.11 -32.14
CA THR A 985 -18.61 17.54 -31.93
C THR A 985 -17.40 17.72 -31.03
N ASP A 986 -16.52 18.67 -31.37
CA ASP A 986 -15.38 19.05 -30.54
C ASP A 986 -15.88 19.63 -29.20
N PHE A 987 -15.71 18.85 -28.13
CA PHE A 987 -16.18 19.18 -26.79
C PHE A 987 -15.18 20.02 -25.99
N HIS A 988 -13.99 20.33 -26.51
CA HIS A 988 -12.95 21.10 -25.81
C HIS A 988 -13.47 22.35 -25.08
N PRO A 989 -14.28 23.23 -25.69
CA PRO A 989 -14.74 24.44 -25.01
C PRO A 989 -15.97 24.21 -24.09
N PHE A 990 -16.51 22.99 -24.03
CA PHE A 990 -17.82 22.71 -23.45
C PHE A 990 -17.80 21.71 -22.29
N SER A 991 -16.84 20.79 -22.21
CA SER A 991 -16.89 19.70 -21.23
C SER A 991 -15.53 19.07 -20.96
N ASN A 992 -15.31 18.61 -19.73
CA ASN A 992 -14.19 17.75 -19.33
C ASN A 992 -14.58 16.28 -19.51
N LEU A 993 -14.00 15.56 -20.48
CA LEU A 993 -14.34 14.18 -20.83
C LEU A 993 -13.08 13.33 -21.06
N ALA A 994 -13.25 12.01 -21.21
CA ALA A 994 -12.12 11.11 -21.49
C ALA A 994 -11.51 11.37 -22.88
N ASP A 995 -10.44 12.15 -22.88
CA ASP A 995 -9.80 12.68 -24.07
C ASP A 995 -8.29 12.42 -24.06
N LYS A 996 -7.55 13.04 -24.99
CA LYS A 996 -6.10 12.83 -25.16
C LYS A 996 -5.31 13.02 -23.86
N SER A 997 -5.73 13.90 -22.96
CA SER A 997 -5.03 14.17 -21.70
C SER A 997 -4.93 12.93 -20.81
N LEU A 998 -5.85 11.96 -20.91
CA LEU A 998 -5.80 10.72 -20.12
C LEU A 998 -4.59 9.83 -20.46
N GLN A 999 -3.84 10.14 -21.51
CA GLN A 999 -2.53 9.54 -21.73
C GLN A 999 -1.54 9.85 -20.59
N ASP A 1000 -1.78 10.91 -19.81
CA ASP A 1000 -0.91 11.37 -18.72
C ASP A 1000 -1.02 10.47 -17.46
N TYR A 1001 -1.98 9.53 -17.42
CA TYR A 1001 -1.92 8.41 -16.47
C TYR A 1001 -0.65 7.56 -16.66
N ALA A 1002 -0.05 7.58 -17.87
CA ALA A 1002 1.25 7.00 -18.12
C ALA A 1002 2.37 7.95 -17.65
N ASP A 1003 2.72 7.85 -16.37
CA ASP A 1003 3.82 8.57 -15.75
C ASP A 1003 4.90 7.62 -15.19
N ASP A 1004 6.08 8.17 -14.91
CA ASP A 1004 7.17 7.44 -14.27
C ASP A 1004 7.82 8.34 -13.21
N SER A 1005 8.04 7.78 -12.02
CA SER A 1005 8.69 8.47 -10.90
C SER A 1005 10.18 8.12 -10.73
N ALA A 1006 10.67 7.11 -11.45
CA ALA A 1006 12.02 6.60 -11.34
C ALA A 1006 12.95 7.05 -12.48
N LYS A 1007 12.43 7.72 -13.52
CA LYS A 1007 13.24 8.31 -14.60
C LYS A 1007 13.40 9.82 -14.43
N GLY A 1008 14.65 10.29 -14.43
CA GLY A 1008 14.97 11.73 -14.39
C GLY A 1008 16.25 12.07 -13.63
N LYS A 1009 16.58 13.38 -13.59
CA LYS A 1009 17.74 13.96 -12.86
C LYS A 1009 17.57 13.92 -11.33
N TYR A 1010 16.35 13.72 -10.86
CA TYR A 1010 15.95 13.58 -9.44
C TYR A 1010 15.04 12.36 -9.26
N PRO A 1011 15.55 11.14 -9.44
CA PRO A 1011 14.74 9.94 -9.24
C PRO A 1011 14.14 10.00 -7.82
N TYR A 1012 12.89 9.59 -7.66
CA TYR A 1012 12.17 9.53 -6.37
C TYR A 1012 11.62 10.86 -5.81
N PHE A 1013 11.76 12.00 -6.52
CA PHE A 1013 11.30 13.32 -6.03
C PHE A 1013 10.34 14.08 -6.94
N SER A 1014 10.17 13.66 -8.19
CA SER A 1014 9.26 14.32 -9.14
C SER A 1014 8.74 13.34 -10.17
N TRP A 1015 7.48 13.52 -10.56
CA TRP A 1015 6.85 12.79 -11.65
C TRP A 1015 7.32 13.30 -13.00
N GLN A 1016 7.52 12.38 -13.95
CA GLN A 1016 7.71 12.72 -15.35
C GLN A 1016 6.68 12.00 -16.20
N LYS A 1017 5.89 12.77 -16.95
CA LYS A 1017 5.00 12.22 -17.97
C LYS A 1017 5.85 11.44 -18.98
N ILE A 1018 5.38 10.27 -19.39
CA ILE A 1018 6.03 9.53 -20.46
C ILE A 1018 5.68 10.21 -21.78
N PRO A 1019 6.65 10.77 -22.53
CA PRO A 1019 6.34 11.47 -23.77
C PRO A 1019 5.85 10.49 -24.84
N ASN A 1020 4.71 10.79 -25.47
CA ASN A 1020 4.07 9.97 -26.48
C ASN A 1020 3.93 8.50 -26.01
N PRO A 1021 3.15 8.23 -24.96
CA PRO A 1021 3.01 6.89 -24.40
C PRO A 1021 2.45 5.94 -25.46
N ASN A 1022 2.96 4.70 -25.49
CA ASN A 1022 2.42 3.68 -26.38
C ASN A 1022 1.11 3.11 -25.80
N PRO A 1023 0.35 2.31 -26.57
CA PRO A 1023 -0.97 1.84 -26.14
C PRO A 1023 -0.97 0.99 -24.86
N TYR A 1024 0.14 0.32 -24.55
CA TYR A 1024 0.29 -0.50 -23.33
C TYR A 1024 0.64 0.34 -22.09
N GLU A 1025 1.17 1.55 -22.30
CA GLU A 1025 1.41 2.53 -21.23
C GLU A 1025 0.11 3.32 -20.98
N ALA A 1026 -0.39 4.01 -22.00
CA ALA A 1026 -1.61 4.82 -21.94
C ALA A 1026 -2.84 3.99 -22.33
N TYR A 1027 -3.19 3.02 -21.48
CA TYR A 1027 -4.24 2.05 -21.78
C TYR A 1027 -5.66 2.53 -21.45
N VAL A 1028 -5.83 3.65 -20.73
CA VAL A 1028 -7.16 4.20 -20.39
C VAL A 1028 -7.93 4.57 -21.68
N PRO A 1029 -9.16 4.05 -21.87
CA PRO A 1029 -10.00 4.41 -23.01
C PRO A 1029 -10.29 5.91 -23.07
N ARG A 1030 -10.05 6.51 -24.24
CA ARG A 1030 -10.19 7.96 -24.47
C ARG A 1030 -10.37 8.29 -25.95
N ILE A 1031 -10.68 9.56 -26.25
CA ILE A 1031 -10.64 10.14 -27.60
C ILE A 1031 -9.28 10.82 -27.84
N ASP A 1032 -8.48 10.35 -28.80
CA ASP A 1032 -7.09 10.85 -28.98
C ASP A 1032 -6.96 12.19 -29.74
N HIS A 1033 -8.02 12.67 -30.41
CA HIS A 1033 -7.95 13.84 -31.29
C HIS A 1033 -8.48 15.14 -30.67
N ILE A 1034 -9.05 15.07 -29.46
CA ILE A 1034 -9.52 16.23 -28.68
C ILE A 1034 -8.70 16.28 -27.39
N ASP A 1035 -8.34 17.48 -26.97
CA ASP A 1035 -7.66 17.77 -25.69
C ASP A 1035 -8.33 18.99 -25.09
N ASP A 1036 -9.23 18.80 -24.12
CA ASP A 1036 -10.03 19.77 -23.38
C ASP A 1036 -9.23 20.56 -22.34
N GLY A 1037 -7.93 20.26 -22.22
CA GLY A 1037 -7.01 20.93 -21.32
C GLY A 1037 -7.14 20.52 -19.85
N SER A 1038 -7.79 19.39 -19.54
CA SER A 1038 -7.96 18.86 -18.18
C SER A 1038 -7.73 17.36 -18.09
N PHE A 1039 -6.70 16.96 -17.35
CA PHE A 1039 -6.40 15.54 -17.10
C PHE A 1039 -7.35 14.85 -16.10
N LEU A 1040 -7.76 15.59 -15.05
CA LEU A 1040 -8.66 15.14 -13.99
C LEU A 1040 -9.80 16.13 -13.83
N ALA A 1041 -10.69 15.87 -12.86
CA ALA A 1041 -11.66 16.86 -12.39
C ALA A 1041 -11.00 18.24 -12.18
N GLN A 1042 -11.72 19.28 -12.57
CA GLN A 1042 -11.31 20.67 -12.39
C GLN A 1042 -12.31 21.43 -11.53
N ALA A 1043 -11.89 22.61 -11.06
CA ALA A 1043 -12.81 23.55 -10.47
C ALA A 1043 -13.99 23.79 -11.43
N PRO A 1044 -15.24 23.70 -10.94
CA PRO A 1044 -16.41 23.83 -11.81
C PRO A 1044 -16.43 25.18 -12.55
N LYS A 1045 -17.16 25.24 -13.67
CA LYS A 1045 -17.31 26.42 -14.55
C LYS A 1045 -16.05 26.80 -15.34
N LYS A 1046 -15.12 25.87 -15.53
CA LYS A 1046 -14.00 26.03 -16.47
C LYS A 1046 -14.49 26.12 -17.92
N TYR A 1047 -15.56 25.39 -18.25
CA TYR A 1047 -16.10 25.28 -19.60
C TYR A 1047 -17.33 26.17 -19.82
N LYS A 1048 -17.83 26.27 -21.06
CA LYS A 1048 -19.02 27.07 -21.37
C LYS A 1048 -20.29 26.45 -20.77
N ALA A 1049 -21.14 27.30 -20.22
CA ALA A 1049 -22.48 26.90 -19.80
C ALA A 1049 -23.40 26.58 -20.99
N ASN A 1050 -24.38 25.72 -20.74
CA ASN A 1050 -25.48 25.49 -21.65
C ASN A 1050 -26.39 26.75 -21.77
N PRO A 1051 -27.37 26.76 -22.69
CA PRO A 1051 -28.25 27.92 -22.91
C PRO A 1051 -29.04 28.42 -21.68
N TRP A 1052 -29.09 27.65 -20.59
CA TRP A 1052 -29.75 28.00 -19.33
C TRP A 1052 -28.78 28.41 -18.22
N GLY A 1053 -27.48 28.52 -18.52
CA GLY A 1053 -26.48 28.95 -17.54
C GLY A 1053 -25.98 27.83 -16.63
N LEU A 1054 -26.21 26.56 -17.00
CA LEU A 1054 -25.69 25.40 -16.27
C LEU A 1054 -24.35 24.96 -16.86
N TYR A 1055 -23.37 24.77 -15.99
CA TYR A 1055 -22.02 24.31 -16.32
C TYR A 1055 -21.88 22.80 -16.08
N ASP A 1056 -20.94 22.20 -16.81
CA ASP A 1056 -20.43 20.84 -16.58
C ASP A 1056 -21.50 19.73 -16.68
N MET A 1057 -22.68 20.01 -17.25
CA MET A 1057 -23.80 19.06 -17.36
C MET A 1057 -23.50 17.77 -18.15
N HIS A 1058 -22.38 17.72 -18.87
CA HIS A 1058 -21.98 16.56 -19.66
C HIS A 1058 -20.68 15.91 -19.18
N GLY A 1059 -19.92 16.53 -18.27
CA GLY A 1059 -18.56 16.08 -17.95
C GLY A 1059 -18.10 16.60 -16.59
N ASN A 1060 -16.79 16.62 -16.38
CA ASN A 1060 -16.16 16.87 -15.10
C ASN A 1060 -16.48 15.74 -14.10
N VAL A 1061 -17.66 15.71 -13.50
CA VAL A 1061 -18.12 14.56 -12.69
C VAL A 1061 -19.54 14.16 -13.05
N ALA A 1062 -19.82 12.85 -13.00
CA ALA A 1062 -21.19 12.38 -13.10
C ALA A 1062 -21.96 12.72 -11.80
N GLU A 1063 -23.29 12.74 -11.83
CA GLU A 1063 -24.09 13.31 -10.75
C GLU A 1063 -25.19 12.40 -10.25
N TRP A 1064 -25.29 12.27 -8.93
CA TRP A 1064 -26.44 11.64 -8.27
C TRP A 1064 -27.74 12.41 -8.55
N THR A 1065 -28.79 11.67 -8.90
CA THR A 1065 -30.18 12.15 -8.91
C THR A 1065 -30.97 11.51 -7.78
N ARG A 1066 -32.12 12.06 -7.38
CA ARG A 1066 -32.95 11.41 -6.33
C ARG A 1066 -33.67 10.14 -6.82
N SER A 1067 -33.80 9.94 -8.13
CA SER A 1067 -34.64 8.91 -8.73
C SER A 1067 -34.09 7.48 -8.56
N ASP A 1068 -35.00 6.53 -8.38
CA ASP A 1068 -34.72 5.10 -8.45
C ASP A 1068 -34.34 4.70 -9.89
N TYR A 1069 -33.35 3.79 -10.05
CA TYR A 1069 -33.06 3.22 -11.36
C TYR A 1069 -34.13 2.19 -11.73
N ARG A 1070 -34.88 2.45 -12.80
CA ARG A 1070 -35.99 1.64 -13.33
C ARG A 1070 -36.00 1.62 -14.87
N PRO A 1071 -36.53 0.56 -15.50
CA PRO A 1071 -36.79 0.53 -16.95
C PRO A 1071 -37.72 1.67 -17.36
N TYR A 1072 -37.55 2.20 -18.56
CA TYR A 1072 -38.49 3.18 -19.12
C TYR A 1072 -39.75 2.50 -19.71
N PRO A 1073 -40.86 3.24 -19.85
CA PRO A 1073 -41.08 4.57 -19.27
C PRO A 1073 -41.34 4.46 -17.77
N ALA A 1074 -40.65 5.27 -16.97
CA ALA A 1074 -40.87 5.33 -15.53
C ALA A 1074 -41.55 6.65 -15.19
N ASP A 1075 -42.71 6.61 -14.52
CA ASP A 1075 -43.35 7.82 -14.01
C ASP A 1075 -42.52 8.40 -12.85
N ASN A 1076 -41.70 9.39 -13.17
CA ASN A 1076 -40.80 10.07 -12.25
C ASN A 1076 -41.45 11.30 -11.58
N THR A 1077 -42.80 11.43 -11.63
CA THR A 1077 -43.54 12.58 -11.05
C THR A 1077 -44.21 12.28 -9.71
N ALA A 1078 -44.45 11.01 -9.36
CA ALA A 1078 -45.01 10.59 -8.08
C ALA A 1078 -43.91 10.35 -7.04
N ALA A 1079 -44.21 10.61 -5.76
CA ALA A 1079 -43.30 10.48 -4.63
C ALA A 1079 -42.37 9.24 -4.73
N ASP A 1080 -41.06 9.49 -4.66
CA ASP A 1080 -39.99 8.48 -4.66
C ASP A 1080 -40.25 7.44 -3.55
N ASN A 1081 -40.96 6.34 -3.83
CA ASN A 1081 -41.24 5.32 -2.81
C ASN A 1081 -40.00 4.51 -2.35
N HIS A 1082 -38.76 4.96 -2.63
CA HIS A 1082 -37.49 4.35 -2.20
C HIS A 1082 -37.42 2.81 -2.32
N HIS A 1083 -38.04 2.23 -3.35
CA HIS A 1083 -38.18 0.78 -3.47
C HIS A 1083 -37.00 0.12 -4.20
N SER A 1084 -36.25 0.87 -5.03
CA SER A 1084 -35.09 0.31 -5.73
C SER A 1084 -33.82 0.34 -4.87
N ALA A 1085 -33.03 -0.74 -4.96
CA ALA A 1085 -31.70 -0.81 -4.37
C ALA A 1085 -30.66 0.07 -5.11
N LEU A 1086 -30.98 0.49 -6.34
CA LEU A 1086 -30.09 1.26 -7.22
C LEU A 1086 -30.66 2.66 -7.51
N ARG A 1087 -29.78 3.65 -7.54
CA ARG A 1087 -30.06 5.06 -7.84
C ARG A 1087 -29.48 5.44 -9.18
N VAL A 1088 -30.14 6.38 -9.86
CA VAL A 1088 -29.68 6.90 -11.14
C VAL A 1088 -28.59 7.95 -10.94
N VAL A 1089 -27.48 7.74 -11.64
CA VAL A 1089 -26.46 8.76 -11.92
C VAL A 1089 -26.57 9.21 -13.37
N ARG A 1090 -26.41 10.51 -13.60
CA ARG A 1090 -26.48 11.16 -14.92
C ARG A 1090 -25.21 11.95 -15.24
N GLY A 1091 -25.06 12.35 -16.50
CA GLY A 1091 -23.88 13.07 -16.98
C GLY A 1091 -22.71 12.15 -17.26
N GLY A 1092 -21.52 12.73 -17.39
CA GLY A 1092 -20.26 12.03 -17.58
C GLY A 1092 -19.18 12.65 -16.70
N SER A 1093 -18.01 12.03 -16.66
CA SER A 1093 -16.85 12.52 -15.92
C SER A 1093 -15.63 12.71 -16.82
N TRP A 1094 -14.54 13.23 -16.24
CA TRP A 1094 -13.21 13.26 -16.87
C TRP A 1094 -12.74 11.88 -17.39
N ARG A 1095 -13.35 10.78 -16.91
CA ARG A 1095 -13.02 9.39 -17.28
C ARG A 1095 -14.06 8.73 -18.18
N ASP A 1096 -15.12 9.44 -18.57
CA ASP A 1096 -16.15 8.93 -19.47
C ASP A 1096 -15.98 9.48 -20.90
N ARG A 1097 -15.97 8.58 -21.88
CA ARG A 1097 -15.97 8.94 -23.30
C ARG A 1097 -17.31 9.57 -23.72
N PRO A 1098 -17.39 10.36 -24.81
CA PRO A 1098 -18.60 11.09 -25.20
C PRO A 1098 -19.91 10.26 -25.20
N HIS A 1099 -19.87 9.01 -25.66
CA HIS A 1099 -21.07 8.16 -25.70
C HIS A 1099 -21.65 7.81 -24.30
N ARG A 1100 -20.85 7.99 -23.23
CA ARG A 1100 -21.25 7.82 -21.82
C ARG A 1100 -21.58 9.15 -21.12
N ALA A 1101 -21.53 10.25 -21.86
CA ALA A 1101 -21.72 11.62 -21.37
C ALA A 1101 -22.94 12.32 -22.01
N THR A 1102 -23.73 11.58 -22.79
CA THR A 1102 -24.91 12.13 -23.46
C THR A 1102 -25.96 12.54 -22.43
N SER A 1103 -26.83 13.48 -22.82
CA SER A 1103 -27.95 13.96 -21.99
C SER A 1103 -28.88 12.85 -21.49
N SER A 1104 -28.94 11.71 -22.20
CA SER A 1104 -29.80 10.56 -21.88
C SER A 1104 -29.08 9.43 -21.17
N HIS A 1105 -27.74 9.43 -21.13
CA HIS A 1105 -26.97 8.35 -20.53
C HIS A 1105 -27.29 8.20 -19.03
N ARG A 1106 -27.37 6.95 -18.57
CA ARG A 1106 -27.77 6.59 -17.20
C ARG A 1106 -26.81 5.57 -16.64
N LEU A 1107 -26.40 5.74 -15.38
CA LEU A 1107 -25.61 4.73 -14.65
C LEU A 1107 -26.34 4.32 -13.37
N PRO A 1108 -26.47 3.00 -13.10
CA PRO A 1108 -27.05 2.52 -11.86
C PRO A 1108 -25.98 2.21 -10.81
N TYR A 1109 -26.13 2.79 -9.62
CA TYR A 1109 -25.27 2.45 -8.47
C TYR A 1109 -26.08 2.27 -7.19
N PRO A 1110 -25.66 1.41 -6.25
CA PRO A 1110 -26.27 1.32 -4.93
C PRO A 1110 -26.18 2.65 -4.18
N ARG A 1111 -27.23 2.98 -3.41
CA ARG A 1111 -27.32 4.27 -2.68
C ARG A 1111 -26.14 4.53 -1.72
N PHE A 1112 -25.52 3.48 -1.19
CA PHE A 1112 -24.42 3.57 -0.23
C PHE A 1112 -23.04 3.65 -0.87
N GLN A 1113 -22.92 3.35 -2.18
CA GLN A 1113 -21.62 3.29 -2.85
C GLN A 1113 -21.03 4.69 -3.00
N LYS A 1114 -19.75 4.83 -2.66
CA LYS A 1114 -18.98 6.07 -2.82
C LYS A 1114 -18.17 5.99 -4.10
N VAL A 1115 -18.77 6.39 -5.22
CA VAL A 1115 -18.16 6.23 -6.54
C VAL A 1115 -17.10 7.33 -6.79
N TYR A 1116 -15.95 6.93 -7.30
CA TYR A 1116 -14.74 7.77 -7.44
C TYR A 1116 -14.93 9.04 -8.28
N ASN A 1117 -15.82 9.02 -9.27
CA ASN A 1117 -16.06 10.09 -10.23
C ASN A 1117 -17.51 10.62 -10.22
N VAL A 1118 -18.25 10.36 -9.14
CA VAL A 1118 -19.65 10.82 -8.99
C VAL A 1118 -19.73 11.86 -7.88
N GLY A 1119 -20.17 13.06 -8.25
CA GLY A 1119 -20.57 14.14 -7.36
C GLY A 1119 -22.09 14.35 -7.38
N PHE A 1120 -22.52 15.59 -7.18
CA PHE A 1120 -23.92 15.97 -7.25
C PHE A 1120 -24.10 17.48 -7.38
N ARG A 1121 -25.31 17.87 -7.79
CA ARG A 1121 -25.83 19.23 -7.67
C ARG A 1121 -27.20 19.24 -6.99
N ILE A 1122 -27.62 20.40 -6.54
CA ILE A 1122 -28.88 20.58 -5.80
C ILE A 1122 -29.90 21.37 -6.61
N ILE A 1123 -31.17 21.22 -6.24
CA ILE A 1123 -32.27 22.08 -6.68
C ILE A 1123 -32.99 22.71 -5.49
N VAL A 1124 -33.64 23.85 -5.72
CA VAL A 1124 -34.70 24.40 -4.87
C VAL A 1124 -36.01 24.27 -5.64
N GLU A 1125 -36.98 23.56 -5.05
CA GLU A 1125 -38.30 23.30 -5.66
C GLU A 1125 -39.19 24.54 -5.78
#